data_AF-A0ABD3XNP6-F1
#
_entry.id   AF-A0ABD3XNP6-F1
#
_cell.length_a   1.000
_cell.length_b   1.000
_cell.length_c   1.000
_cell.angle_alpha   90.00
_cell.angle_beta   90.00
_cell.angle_gamma   90.00
#
_symmetry.space_group_name_H-M   'P 1'
#
loop_
_entity.id
_entity.type
_entity.pdbx_description
1 polymer ?
#
loop_
_entity_poly.entity_id
_entity_poly.type
_entity_poly.pdbx_seq_one_letter_code
_entity_poly.pdbx_strand_id
1 'polypeptide(L)'
;LVEVWMNSVHSCAPPDNEIMNSKVTPPPVILVGTHADAIEQAGKEEQMTRVPDAASSPAHSKKQHKLDYRHEICENYFREIRDHLKDKPSRFHLVEEDFDIDNTVVDSKLEGLKRKIVEVASQQPYWGEEIPARWLPLEQVLMNLRAQGHKVIHRSLLENMNQAGGVQISTDELDLFLRFQHEIGTILYFSTELLKEKIVLEPQWMINALKSLITVEEMFVLRHAPSVSTMWYEFRNGKLYLELIDALWTKDRNPDLHDNKDHLLLLMEQLNIIAKPTLCIDDESEIKELNYFFAPCMLHVEPPREVIFPEPHEHTESSSVMCYVFTGKFLPAPIFHRLLAACIAQWPLATKKREKTIENQIFCGCGVFQIDNYHKLTLHFSAYIIFMRVTRQGIKDKTPSPKLCVEVREFIAKVLNKLIGYLGHSLKFEEFIQCPEYNGESVNSLIPVDLLKENAEVRCDFHDNIIESNKFLKFWFEGESDPILPANNTDGQDEDDVDAPITQEHINHARLCNALTTVCSNALREILLTNVPPPHTDIYKAILAIEAMLKKQLNKDQVKLVFPDPQGLYTGKVEEFDTSLLYTMIRNVSSVPAPSNGWGKPPNDNPRDTTLGASVERIRIYRNHISGHSVDGKISQPDFEDYWAEIDEVLREIEIVIGNHGYLEDLEKRKNQAITPHEAHELQKTFQEYKKQTEGK
;
A
#
# COMPACT_ATOMS: atom_id res chain seq x y z
N LEU A 1 6.92 9.12 5.40
CA LEU A 1 6.75 10.03 4.24
C LEU A 1 7.97 10.04 3.32
N VAL A 2 9.17 10.38 3.82
CA VAL A 2 10.39 10.47 2.99
C VAL A 2 10.65 9.19 2.19
N GLU A 3 10.54 8.02 2.82
CA GLU A 3 10.68 6.74 2.10
C GLU A 3 9.69 6.57 0.95
N VAL A 4 8.41 6.92 1.12
CA VAL A 4 7.39 6.84 0.07
C VAL A 4 7.77 7.74 -1.11
N TRP A 5 8.29 8.94 -0.82
CA TRP A 5 8.75 9.87 -1.85
C TRP A 5 10.01 9.35 -2.56
N MET A 6 10.99 8.84 -1.80
CA MET A 6 12.22 8.26 -2.34
C MET A 6 11.95 7.02 -3.18
N ASN A 7 11.00 6.17 -2.78
CA ASN A 7 10.55 5.02 -3.57
C ASN A 7 9.79 5.47 -4.82
N SER A 8 9.03 6.57 -4.76
CA SER A 8 8.44 7.20 -5.96
C SER A 8 9.52 7.65 -6.94
N VAL A 9 10.55 8.37 -6.47
CA VAL A 9 11.67 8.80 -7.33
C VAL A 9 12.40 7.60 -7.91
N HIS A 10 12.64 6.57 -7.10
CA HIS A 10 13.29 5.34 -7.55
C HIS A 10 12.47 4.61 -8.62
N SER A 11 11.14 4.61 -8.51
CA SER A 11 10.25 4.04 -9.54
C SER A 11 10.30 4.77 -10.88
N CYS A 12 10.84 5.99 -10.91
CA CYS A 12 11.10 6.75 -12.14
C CYS A 12 12.47 6.44 -12.77
N ALA A 13 13.36 5.77 -12.04
CA ALA A 13 14.71 5.48 -12.47
C ALA A 13 14.75 4.33 -13.51
N PRO A 14 15.83 4.20 -14.30
CA PRO A 14 16.10 2.99 -15.07
C PRO A 14 16.30 1.76 -14.17
N PRO A 15 16.22 0.53 -14.69
CA PRO A 15 16.48 -0.69 -13.91
C PRO A 15 17.89 -0.70 -13.29
N ASP A 16 18.03 -1.25 -12.08
CA ASP A 16 19.30 -1.29 -11.32
C ASP A 16 20.47 -1.87 -12.12
N ASN A 17 20.22 -2.87 -12.97
CA ASN A 17 21.25 -3.49 -13.82
C ASN A 17 21.82 -2.54 -14.89
N GLU A 18 21.03 -1.57 -15.35
CA GLU A 18 21.48 -0.54 -16.30
C GLU A 18 22.20 0.61 -15.60
N ILE A 19 21.78 0.94 -14.38
CA ILE A 19 22.45 1.90 -13.48
C ILE A 19 23.85 1.39 -13.11
N MET A 20 23.99 0.09 -12.82
CA MET A 20 25.28 -0.50 -12.47
C MET A 20 26.24 -0.69 -13.67
N ASN A 21 25.71 -0.87 -14.89
CA ASN A 21 26.52 -1.24 -16.07
C ASN A 21 26.68 -0.14 -17.14
N SER A 22 26.03 1.03 -17.06
CA SER A 22 26.17 2.07 -18.09
C SER A 22 25.87 3.51 -17.61
N LYS A 23 26.24 4.48 -18.46
CA LYS A 23 26.26 5.96 -18.35
C LYS A 23 24.97 6.69 -17.89
N VAL A 24 24.01 6.03 -17.27
CA VAL A 24 22.75 6.66 -16.86
C VAL A 24 22.79 6.96 -15.36
N THR A 25 22.86 8.24 -15.00
CA THR A 25 22.78 8.68 -13.61
C THR A 25 21.33 8.58 -13.12
N PRO A 26 21.07 7.96 -11.95
CA PRO A 26 19.74 7.96 -11.36
C PRO A 26 19.27 9.40 -11.10
N PRO A 27 17.94 9.68 -11.14
CA PRO A 27 17.41 11.01 -10.85
C PRO A 27 17.91 11.48 -9.48
N PRO A 28 18.64 12.60 -9.41
CA PRO A 28 19.30 13.02 -8.18
C PRO A 28 18.35 13.75 -7.25
N VAL A 29 18.53 13.54 -5.94
CA VAL A 29 17.76 14.13 -4.85
C VAL A 29 18.72 14.88 -3.94
N ILE A 30 18.47 16.17 -3.76
CA ILE A 30 19.19 17.02 -2.80
C ILE A 30 18.29 17.19 -1.57
N LEU A 31 18.82 16.90 -0.38
CA LEU A 31 18.09 17.17 0.86
C LEU A 31 18.26 18.64 1.23
N VAL A 32 17.14 19.34 1.39
CA VAL A 32 17.11 20.75 1.77
C VAL A 32 16.20 20.93 2.97
N GLY A 33 16.78 21.32 4.10
CA GLY A 33 16.06 21.72 5.30
C GLY A 33 15.75 23.20 5.24
N THR A 34 14.49 23.59 5.36
CA THR A 34 14.10 25.01 5.41
C THR A 34 13.47 25.36 6.75
N HIS A 35 13.56 26.63 7.13
CA HIS A 35 13.10 27.16 8.41
C HIS A 35 11.68 27.77 8.34
N ALA A 36 10.94 27.45 7.26
CA ALA A 36 9.71 28.12 6.80
C ALA A 36 8.48 27.83 7.65
N ASP A 37 8.36 26.60 8.13
CA ASP A 37 7.25 26.22 8.98
C ASP A 37 7.62 26.66 10.39
N ALA A 38 6.90 27.64 10.93
CA ALA A 38 6.98 27.90 12.36
C ALA A 38 6.75 26.56 13.06
N ILE A 39 7.80 25.98 13.65
CA ILE A 39 7.66 24.92 14.63
C ILE A 39 6.95 25.59 15.81
N GLU A 40 5.62 25.71 15.75
CA GLU A 40 4.78 26.22 16.83
C GLU A 40 4.93 25.35 18.10
N GLN A 41 5.58 24.19 17.98
CA GLN A 41 5.92 23.30 19.08
C GLN A 41 7.17 23.70 19.88
N ALA A 42 7.98 24.67 19.42
CA ALA A 42 9.13 25.16 20.19
C ALA A 42 8.71 25.80 21.54
N GLY A 43 7.44 26.19 21.69
CA GLY A 43 6.90 26.66 22.98
C GLY A 43 6.59 25.56 24.00
N LYS A 44 6.65 24.27 23.64
CA LYS A 44 6.35 23.15 24.56
C LYS A 44 7.59 22.44 25.11
N GLU A 45 8.73 22.48 24.42
CA GLU A 45 9.97 21.82 24.88
C GLU A 45 10.91 22.69 25.73
N GLU A 46 10.70 24.01 25.79
CA GLU A 46 11.46 24.92 26.67
C GLU A 46 11.28 24.65 28.18
N GLN A 47 10.46 23.67 28.58
CA GLN A 47 10.28 23.28 29.99
C GLN A 47 11.24 22.19 30.50
N MET A 48 12.06 21.55 29.66
CA MET A 48 12.89 20.42 30.11
C MET A 48 14.41 20.64 30.22
N THR A 49 14.92 21.84 29.93
CA THR A 49 16.31 22.22 30.24
C THR A 49 16.38 23.59 30.92
N ARG A 50 15.96 23.64 32.19
CA ARG A 50 16.41 24.72 33.09
C ARG A 50 17.92 24.55 33.34
N VAL A 51 18.74 25.25 32.57
CA VAL A 51 20.09 25.64 33.02
C VAL A 51 19.90 26.81 34.00
N PRO A 52 20.44 26.76 35.23
CA PRO A 52 20.31 27.88 36.16
C PRO A 52 21.18 29.05 35.72
N ASP A 53 20.61 30.25 35.81
CA ASP A 53 21.28 31.55 35.95
C ASP A 53 22.28 32.01 34.88
N ALA A 54 21.76 32.78 33.91
CA ALA A 54 22.51 33.87 33.29
C ALA A 54 21.57 35.00 32.82
N ALA A 55 21.05 35.78 33.76
CA ALA A 55 20.26 36.99 33.50
C ALA A 55 21.08 38.18 32.94
N SER A 56 22.21 37.93 32.29
CA SER A 56 23.15 38.96 31.80
C SER A 56 23.79 38.63 30.44
N SER A 57 23.14 37.81 29.61
CA SER A 57 23.62 37.54 28.26
C SER A 57 22.97 38.46 27.21
N PRO A 58 23.74 39.17 26.36
CA PRO A 58 23.22 40.12 25.39
C PRO A 58 22.29 39.43 24.37
N ALA A 59 21.28 40.15 23.88
CA ALA A 59 20.27 39.64 22.93
C ALA A 59 20.85 38.92 21.69
N HIS A 60 22.09 39.25 21.32
CA HIS A 60 22.84 38.60 20.25
C HIS A 60 23.18 37.12 20.54
N SER A 61 23.46 36.76 21.79
CA SER A 61 23.78 35.37 22.20
C SER A 61 22.56 34.45 22.17
N LYS A 62 21.39 34.96 22.57
CA LYS A 62 20.12 34.21 22.52
C LYS A 62 19.67 33.95 21.08
N LYS A 63 19.89 34.91 20.18
CA LYS A 63 19.58 34.74 18.75
C LYS A 63 20.52 33.71 18.10
N GLN A 64 21.80 33.73 18.44
CA GLN A 64 22.78 32.77 17.94
C GLN A 64 22.46 31.35 18.43
N HIS A 65 22.20 31.17 19.73
CA HIS A 65 21.84 29.87 20.31
C HIS A 65 20.58 29.26 19.69
N LYS A 66 19.59 30.10 19.35
CA LYS A 66 18.38 29.63 18.64
C LYS A 66 18.68 29.19 17.21
N LEU A 67 19.61 29.86 16.53
CA LEU A 67 20.04 29.48 15.19
C LEU A 67 20.82 28.15 15.21
N ASP A 68 21.76 28.02 16.16
CA ASP A 68 22.59 26.83 16.33
C ASP A 68 21.72 25.59 16.66
N TYR A 69 20.70 25.75 17.50
CA TYR A 69 19.73 24.69 17.81
C TYR A 69 18.93 24.23 16.57
N ARG A 70 18.51 25.17 15.71
CA ARG A 70 17.77 24.82 14.48
C ARG A 70 18.67 24.08 13.48
N HIS A 71 19.93 24.49 13.38
CA HIS A 71 20.92 23.78 12.57
C HIS A 71 21.11 22.34 13.07
N GLU A 72 21.29 22.15 14.38
CA GLU A 72 21.44 20.82 14.99
C GLU A 72 20.22 19.90 14.73
N ILE A 73 18.99 20.45 14.81
CA ILE A 73 17.78 19.70 14.46
C ILE A 73 17.80 19.25 12.99
N CYS A 74 18.11 20.16 12.06
CA CYS A 74 18.17 19.83 10.64
C CYS A 74 19.22 18.74 10.35
N GLU A 75 20.42 18.86 10.92
CA GLU A 75 21.49 17.87 10.82
C GLU A 75 21.07 16.49 11.35
N ASN A 76 20.34 16.46 12.46
CA ASN A 76 19.80 15.20 12.99
C ASN A 76 18.78 14.58 12.03
N TYR A 77 17.87 15.36 11.44
CA TYR A 77 16.93 14.86 10.42
C TYR A 77 17.65 14.33 9.19
N PHE A 78 18.68 15.01 8.68
CA PHE A 78 19.45 14.52 7.54
C PHE A 78 20.12 13.18 7.85
N ARG A 79 20.71 13.05 9.04
CA ARG A 79 21.33 11.79 9.49
C ARG A 79 20.30 10.67 9.59
N GLU A 80 19.14 10.92 10.20
CA GLU A 80 18.06 9.93 10.30
C GLU A 80 17.57 9.47 8.92
N ILE A 81 17.39 10.40 7.98
CA ILE A 81 16.99 10.07 6.59
C ILE A 81 18.03 9.18 5.93
N ARG A 82 19.32 9.55 6.02
CA ARG A 82 20.42 8.77 5.41
C ARG A 82 20.56 7.39 6.05
N ASP A 83 20.48 7.29 7.37
CA ASP A 83 20.54 6.02 8.09
C ASP A 83 19.35 5.11 7.74
N HIS A 84 18.14 5.66 7.62
CA HIS A 84 16.94 4.92 7.23
C HIS A 84 16.98 4.37 5.80
N LEU A 85 17.68 5.07 4.90
CA LEU A 85 17.80 4.70 3.50
C LEU A 85 19.05 3.87 3.20
N LYS A 86 19.99 3.73 4.15
CA LYS A 86 21.32 3.13 3.95
C LYS A 86 21.33 1.77 3.26
N ASP A 87 20.37 0.91 3.58
CA ASP A 87 20.27 -0.44 3.02
C ASP A 87 19.21 -0.56 1.90
N LYS A 88 18.68 0.57 1.42
CA LYS A 88 17.60 0.61 0.42
C LYS A 88 18.12 1.07 -0.95
N PRO A 89 17.57 0.55 -2.07
CA PRO A 89 17.95 0.99 -3.42
C PRO A 89 17.77 2.50 -3.62
N SER A 90 16.75 3.09 -2.99
CA SER A 90 16.46 4.51 -3.15
C SER A 90 17.55 5.45 -2.60
N ARG A 91 18.55 4.94 -1.86
CA ARG A 91 19.72 5.73 -1.44
C ARG A 91 20.56 6.26 -2.60
N PHE A 92 20.59 5.56 -3.74
CA PHE A 92 21.44 5.92 -4.88
C PHE A 92 21.02 7.24 -5.54
N HIS A 93 19.82 7.73 -5.22
CA HIS A 93 19.35 9.04 -5.65
C HIS A 93 19.91 10.17 -4.79
N LEU A 94 20.31 9.93 -3.55
CA LEU A 94 20.73 10.99 -2.64
C LEU A 94 22.09 11.56 -3.05
N VAL A 95 22.11 12.88 -3.26
CA VAL A 95 23.34 13.66 -3.37
C VAL A 95 23.98 13.73 -1.97
N GLU A 96 25.30 13.58 -1.89
CA GLU A 96 26.04 13.54 -0.61
C GLU A 96 25.96 14.84 0.21
N GLU A 97 25.78 15.98 -0.45
CA GLU A 97 25.77 17.29 0.20
C GLU A 97 24.35 17.68 0.65
N ASP A 98 24.21 18.01 1.93
CA ASP A 98 22.97 18.48 2.56
C ASP A 98 22.97 20.00 2.70
N PHE A 99 21.79 20.63 2.61
CA PHE A 99 21.64 22.08 2.72
C PHE A 99 20.59 22.46 3.76
N ASP A 100 21.00 23.06 4.86
CA ASP A 100 20.11 23.75 5.78
C ASP A 100 20.07 25.25 5.41
N ILE A 101 18.89 25.75 5.01
CA ILE A 101 18.73 27.11 4.49
C ILE A 101 17.71 27.87 5.33
N ASP A 102 18.15 29.01 5.87
CA ASP A 102 17.24 29.96 6.49
C ASP A 102 16.53 30.80 5.43
N ASN A 103 15.35 30.33 5.01
CA ASN A 103 14.51 31.01 4.04
C ASN A 103 13.82 32.28 4.60
N THR A 104 14.06 32.64 5.86
CA THR A 104 13.59 33.92 6.44
C THR A 104 14.57 35.07 6.23
N VAL A 105 15.79 34.76 5.79
CA VAL A 105 16.85 35.73 5.50
C VAL A 105 17.53 35.44 4.16
N VAL A 106 18.41 36.34 3.72
CA VAL A 106 19.31 36.06 2.60
C VAL A 106 20.46 35.21 3.11
N ASP A 107 20.26 33.88 3.10
CA ASP A 107 21.25 32.92 3.57
C ASP A 107 22.37 32.72 2.53
N SER A 108 23.62 32.83 2.97
CA SER A 108 24.82 32.54 2.17
C SER A 108 24.87 31.11 1.62
N LYS A 109 24.21 30.15 2.28
CA LYS A 109 24.15 28.74 1.86
C LYS A 109 23.32 28.53 0.59
N LEU A 110 22.42 29.47 0.26
CA LEU A 110 21.58 29.40 -0.94
C LEU A 110 22.41 29.39 -2.24
N GLU A 111 23.51 30.14 -2.30
CA GLU A 111 24.42 30.12 -3.45
C GLU A 111 25.22 28.80 -3.55
N GLY A 112 25.42 28.11 -2.41
CA GLY A 112 25.90 26.74 -2.39
C GLY A 112 24.90 25.80 -3.09
N LEU A 113 23.64 25.83 -2.65
CA LEU A 113 22.58 25.00 -3.22
C LEU A 113 22.40 25.25 -4.73
N LYS A 114 22.37 26.51 -5.18
CA LYS A 114 22.26 26.85 -6.61
C LYS A 114 23.40 26.26 -7.44
N ARG A 115 24.64 26.36 -6.95
CA ARG A 115 25.80 25.76 -7.61
C ARG A 115 25.67 24.24 -7.67
N LYS A 116 25.21 23.61 -6.59
CA LYS A 116 25.02 22.16 -6.54
C LYS A 116 23.93 21.67 -7.49
N ILE A 117 22.82 22.40 -7.59
CA ILE A 117 21.77 22.11 -8.57
C ILE A 117 22.33 22.13 -10.00
N VAL A 118 23.12 23.15 -10.36
CA VAL A 118 23.75 23.24 -11.69
C VAL A 118 24.75 22.11 -11.92
N GLU A 119 25.59 21.79 -10.93
CA GLU A 119 26.55 20.69 -10.99
C GLU A 119 25.84 19.36 -11.26
N VAL A 120 24.81 19.06 -10.48
CA VAL A 120 24.03 17.81 -10.56
C VAL A 120 23.23 17.73 -11.87
N ALA A 121 22.63 18.83 -12.30
CA ALA A 121 21.91 18.90 -13.57
C ALA A 121 22.85 18.69 -14.77
N SER A 122 24.08 19.21 -14.72
CA SER A 122 25.07 19.05 -15.79
C SER A 122 25.58 17.61 -15.97
N GLN A 123 25.35 16.74 -14.99
CA GLN A 123 25.72 15.32 -15.04
C GLN A 123 24.63 14.46 -15.69
N GLN A 124 23.43 15.00 -15.92
CA GLN A 124 22.34 14.24 -16.51
C GLN A 124 22.64 13.91 -17.98
N PRO A 125 22.25 12.71 -18.47
CA PRO A 125 22.64 12.24 -19.81
C PRO A 125 22.09 13.11 -20.94
N TYR A 126 20.94 13.75 -20.72
CA TYR A 126 20.31 14.65 -21.67
C TYR A 126 20.91 16.07 -21.67
N TRP A 127 21.81 16.37 -20.72
CA TRP A 127 22.45 17.68 -20.67
C TRP A 127 23.40 17.86 -21.87
N GLY A 128 23.15 18.88 -22.68
CA GLY A 128 23.92 19.14 -23.89
C GLY A 128 23.43 18.35 -25.11
N GLU A 129 22.30 17.65 -25.03
CA GLU A 129 21.62 17.12 -26.22
C GLU A 129 21.27 18.24 -27.19
N GLU A 130 21.55 18.02 -28.47
CA GLU A 130 21.28 18.99 -29.52
C GLU A 130 19.79 18.98 -29.87
N ILE A 131 19.16 20.14 -29.79
CA ILE A 131 17.80 20.35 -30.28
C ILE A 131 17.82 21.08 -31.63
N PRO A 132 16.83 20.86 -32.51
CA PRO A 132 16.76 21.56 -33.79
C PRO A 132 16.73 23.08 -33.60
N ALA A 133 17.72 23.79 -34.15
CA ALA A 133 17.80 25.25 -34.05
C ALA A 133 16.57 25.98 -34.63
N ARG A 134 15.85 25.33 -35.55
CA ARG A 134 14.59 25.84 -36.12
C ARG A 134 13.41 25.86 -35.16
N TRP A 135 13.52 25.19 -34.00
CA TRP A 135 12.50 25.24 -32.94
C TRP A 135 12.64 26.49 -32.05
N LEU A 136 13.83 27.11 -31.99
CA LEU A 136 14.10 28.27 -31.13
C LEU A 136 13.16 29.46 -31.38
N PRO A 137 12.79 29.82 -32.64
CA PRO A 137 11.82 30.89 -32.87
C PRO A 137 10.45 30.59 -32.26
N LEU A 138 9.97 29.34 -32.34
CA LEU A 138 8.69 28.93 -31.77
C LEU A 138 8.74 28.89 -30.26
N GLU A 139 9.85 28.44 -29.68
CA GLU A 139 10.07 28.51 -28.24
C GLU A 139 10.03 29.95 -27.72
N GLN A 140 10.66 30.89 -28.43
CA GLN A 140 10.57 32.32 -28.11
C GLN A 140 9.13 32.85 -28.20
N VAL A 141 8.33 32.38 -29.17
CA VAL A 141 6.90 32.71 -29.25
C VAL A 141 6.16 32.22 -28.01
N LEU A 142 6.36 30.96 -27.59
CA LEU A 142 5.74 30.43 -26.37
C LEU A 142 6.13 31.25 -25.13
N MET A 143 7.41 31.60 -24.99
CA MET A 143 7.91 32.44 -23.89
C MET A 143 7.27 33.82 -23.88
N ASN A 144 7.15 34.47 -25.04
CA ASN A 144 6.54 35.80 -25.16
C ASN A 144 5.05 35.77 -24.83
N LEU A 145 4.31 34.76 -25.31
CA LEU A 145 2.88 34.60 -25.00
C LEU A 145 2.67 34.38 -23.51
N ARG A 146 3.52 33.57 -22.87
CA ARG A 146 3.49 33.38 -21.41
C ARG A 146 3.78 34.69 -20.67
N ALA A 147 4.80 35.45 -21.10
CA ALA A 147 5.15 36.75 -20.50
C ALA A 147 4.03 37.80 -20.65
N GLN A 148 3.20 37.69 -21.70
CA GLN A 148 2.00 38.51 -21.90
C GLN A 148 0.81 38.06 -21.02
N GLY A 149 0.96 36.97 -20.26
CA GLY A 149 -0.06 36.47 -19.33
C GLY A 149 -1.00 35.42 -19.92
N HIS A 150 -0.79 34.98 -21.17
CA HIS A 150 -1.63 33.94 -21.77
C HIS A 150 -1.41 32.60 -21.05
N LYS A 151 -2.51 32.03 -20.52
CA LYS A 151 -2.52 30.72 -19.86
C LYS A 151 -2.75 29.56 -20.82
N VAL A 152 -3.66 29.77 -21.77
CA VAL A 152 -4.04 28.80 -22.79
C VAL A 152 -4.08 29.51 -24.14
N ILE A 153 -3.60 28.87 -25.19
CA ILE A 153 -3.65 29.38 -26.56
C ILE A 153 -4.26 28.34 -27.50
N HIS A 154 -4.80 28.80 -28.62
CA HIS A 154 -5.22 27.93 -29.71
C HIS A 154 -4.01 27.55 -30.59
N ARG A 155 -3.93 26.29 -31.05
CA ARG A 155 -2.86 25.77 -31.91
C ARG A 155 -2.68 26.60 -33.18
N SER A 156 -3.79 27.02 -33.79
CA SER A 156 -3.77 27.88 -34.98
C SER A 156 -2.99 29.19 -34.81
N LEU A 157 -2.88 29.72 -33.59
CA LEU A 157 -2.02 30.89 -33.33
C LEU A 157 -0.56 30.57 -33.59
N LEU A 158 -0.07 29.40 -33.13
CA LEU A 158 1.30 28.96 -33.41
C LEU A 158 1.50 28.63 -34.88
N GLU A 159 0.51 28.05 -35.55
CA GLU A 159 0.59 27.79 -36.99
C GLU A 159 0.73 29.08 -37.79
N ASN A 160 -0.04 30.12 -37.44
CA ASN A 160 0.08 31.44 -38.04
C ASN A 160 1.44 32.08 -37.75
N MET A 161 1.95 31.97 -36.52
CA MET A 161 3.27 32.49 -36.13
C MET A 161 4.41 31.74 -36.83
N ASN A 162 4.27 30.42 -37.00
CA ASN A 162 5.19 29.60 -37.77
C ASN A 162 5.23 30.06 -39.24
N GLN A 163 4.06 30.26 -39.86
CA GLN A 163 3.96 30.75 -41.25
C GLN A 163 4.51 32.17 -41.43
N ALA A 164 4.29 33.07 -40.46
CA ALA A 164 4.81 34.43 -40.50
C ALA A 164 6.32 34.52 -40.15
N GLY A 165 6.88 33.47 -39.56
CA GLY A 165 8.27 33.41 -39.12
C GLY A 165 9.27 33.27 -40.28
N GLY A 166 10.52 33.67 -40.04
CA GLY A 166 11.60 33.55 -41.02
C GLY A 166 12.11 32.11 -41.23
N VAL A 167 11.72 31.18 -40.34
CA VAL A 167 12.07 29.76 -40.42
C VAL A 167 10.79 28.95 -40.17
N GLN A 168 10.21 28.44 -41.26
CA GLN A 168 8.96 27.67 -41.22
C GLN A 168 9.27 26.18 -41.02
N ILE A 169 8.47 25.52 -40.18
CA ILE A 169 8.47 24.06 -40.04
C ILE A 169 7.16 23.45 -40.56
N SER A 170 7.18 22.17 -40.93
CA SER A 170 5.97 21.47 -41.38
C SER A 170 4.98 21.27 -40.22
N THR A 171 3.73 20.95 -40.53
CA THR A 171 2.70 20.64 -39.51
C THR A 171 3.10 19.45 -38.64
N ASP A 172 3.70 18.41 -39.24
CA ASP A 172 4.17 17.23 -38.52
C ASP A 172 5.35 17.57 -37.59
N GLU A 173 6.24 18.45 -38.03
CA GLU A 173 7.36 18.92 -37.22
C GLU A 173 6.89 19.84 -36.09
N LEU A 174 5.85 20.64 -36.31
CA LEU A 174 5.22 21.44 -35.25
C LEU A 174 4.57 20.54 -34.19
N ASP A 175 3.91 19.47 -34.59
CA ASP A 175 3.37 18.48 -33.66
C ASP A 175 4.49 17.80 -32.84
N LEU A 176 5.59 17.44 -33.49
CA LEU A 176 6.77 16.89 -32.81
C LEU A 176 7.37 17.89 -31.81
N PHE A 177 7.50 19.17 -32.19
CA PHE A 177 7.94 20.24 -31.29
C PHE A 177 7.03 20.39 -30.07
N LEU A 178 5.70 20.37 -30.26
CA LEU A 178 4.74 20.49 -29.16
C LEU A 178 4.77 19.27 -28.23
N ARG A 179 4.91 18.05 -28.78
CA ARG A 179 5.08 16.83 -27.98
C ARG A 179 6.39 16.87 -27.20
N PHE A 180 7.48 17.30 -27.81
CA PHE A 180 8.76 17.49 -27.11
C PHE A 180 8.62 18.47 -25.94
N GLN A 181 8.04 19.67 -26.17
CA GLN A 181 7.80 20.67 -25.12
C GLN A 181 6.89 20.13 -24.00
N HIS A 182 5.90 19.31 -24.35
CA HIS A 182 5.06 18.61 -23.37
C HIS A 182 5.85 17.60 -22.52
N GLU A 183 6.70 16.79 -23.15
CA GLU A 183 7.50 15.75 -22.48
C GLU A 183 8.50 16.35 -21.49
N ILE A 184 9.12 17.50 -21.82
CA ILE A 184 10.01 18.21 -20.89
C ILE A 184 9.25 19.08 -19.86
N GLY A 185 7.91 19.07 -19.88
CA GLY A 185 7.06 19.73 -18.89
C GLY A 185 6.98 21.25 -19.01
N THR A 186 7.39 21.85 -20.14
CA THR A 186 7.27 23.31 -20.34
C THR A 186 5.84 23.73 -20.66
N ILE A 187 5.07 22.86 -21.31
CA ILE A 187 3.66 23.06 -21.68
C ILE A 187 2.85 21.79 -21.40
N LEU A 188 1.51 21.88 -21.46
CA LEU A 188 0.64 20.71 -21.52
C LEU A 188 -0.04 20.65 -22.89
N TYR A 189 0.18 19.56 -23.62
CA TYR A 189 -0.35 19.34 -24.97
C TYR A 189 -0.64 17.86 -25.21
N PHE A 190 -1.78 17.56 -25.83
CA PHE A 190 -2.14 16.22 -26.27
C PHE A 190 -2.56 16.24 -27.73
N SER A 191 -1.94 15.41 -28.56
CA SER A 191 -2.22 15.32 -30.01
C SER A 191 -3.53 14.59 -30.35
N THR A 192 -4.35 14.25 -29.35
CA THR A 192 -5.66 13.61 -29.54
C THR A 192 -6.67 14.59 -30.15
N GLU A 193 -7.58 14.09 -30.99
CA GLU A 193 -8.59 14.90 -31.70
C GLU A 193 -9.34 15.91 -30.82
N LEU A 194 -9.69 15.54 -29.58
CA LEU A 194 -10.45 16.40 -28.66
C LEU A 194 -9.62 17.49 -27.96
N LEU A 195 -8.29 17.34 -27.92
CA LEU A 195 -7.40 18.21 -27.13
C LEU A 195 -6.34 18.94 -27.98
N LYS A 196 -6.10 18.50 -29.22
CA LYS A 196 -5.03 19.02 -30.10
C LYS A 196 -5.16 20.51 -30.45
N GLU A 197 -6.33 21.09 -30.27
CA GLU A 197 -6.63 22.47 -30.67
C GLU A 197 -6.16 23.52 -29.66
N LYS A 198 -6.00 23.16 -28.38
CA LYS A 198 -5.61 24.08 -27.31
C LYS A 198 -4.34 23.60 -26.61
N ILE A 199 -3.51 24.56 -26.22
CA ILE A 199 -2.21 24.33 -25.58
C ILE A 199 -2.18 25.11 -24.27
N VAL A 200 -1.90 24.44 -23.16
CA VAL A 200 -1.71 25.11 -21.86
C VAL A 200 -0.24 25.51 -21.74
N LEU A 201 0.01 26.82 -21.67
CA LEU A 201 1.35 27.39 -21.64
C LEU A 201 2.00 27.37 -20.25
N GLU A 202 1.20 27.18 -19.20
CA GLU A 202 1.64 27.22 -17.81
C GLU A 202 1.09 26.02 -17.02
N PRO A 203 1.85 24.91 -16.94
CA PRO A 203 1.41 23.72 -16.19
C PRO A 203 1.09 24.01 -14.72
N GLN A 204 1.80 24.93 -14.07
CA GLN A 204 1.51 25.32 -12.69
C GLN A 204 0.12 25.95 -12.53
N TRP A 205 -0.35 26.71 -13.52
CA TRP A 205 -1.71 27.27 -13.51
C TRP A 205 -2.76 26.14 -13.57
N MET A 206 -2.54 25.10 -14.36
CA MET A 206 -3.39 23.90 -14.38
C MET A 206 -3.39 23.16 -13.03
N ILE A 207 -2.22 23.02 -12.40
CA ILE A 207 -2.11 22.42 -11.06
C ILE A 207 -2.91 23.24 -10.03
N ASN A 208 -2.83 24.57 -10.09
CA ASN A 208 -3.59 25.45 -9.21
C ASN A 208 -5.10 25.35 -9.47
N ALA A 209 -5.51 25.18 -10.74
CA ALA A 209 -6.89 24.92 -11.12
C ALA A 209 -7.40 23.63 -10.47
N LEU A 210 -6.64 22.53 -10.59
CA LEU A 210 -6.98 21.26 -9.94
C LEU A 210 -7.04 21.40 -8.41
N LYS A 211 -6.05 22.05 -7.81
CA LYS A 211 -6.01 22.29 -6.36
C LYS A 211 -7.30 23.00 -5.91
N SER A 212 -7.74 24.02 -6.65
CA SER A 212 -8.98 24.74 -6.35
C SER A 212 -10.23 23.85 -6.37
N LEU A 213 -10.22 22.75 -7.13
CA LEU A 213 -11.32 21.79 -7.17
C LEU A 213 -11.28 20.75 -6.05
N ILE A 214 -10.13 20.47 -5.44
CA ILE A 214 -10.03 19.41 -4.41
C ILE A 214 -9.82 19.96 -3.00
N THR A 215 -9.46 21.24 -2.86
CA THR A 215 -9.23 21.92 -1.57
C THR A 215 -10.28 22.98 -1.25
N VAL A 216 -11.51 22.80 -1.73
CA VAL A 216 -12.59 23.74 -1.42
C VAL A 216 -12.85 23.70 0.10
N GLU A 217 -13.32 24.81 0.68
CA GLU A 217 -13.70 24.86 2.09
C GLU A 217 -15.21 24.99 2.25
N GLU A 218 -15.77 24.41 3.32
CA GLU A 218 -17.21 24.47 3.60
C GLU A 218 -17.73 25.91 3.66
N MET A 219 -16.99 26.76 4.36
CA MET A 219 -17.33 28.18 4.52
C MET A 219 -17.32 28.93 3.20
N PHE A 220 -16.48 28.51 2.24
CA PHE A 220 -16.49 29.09 0.91
C PHE A 220 -17.81 28.75 0.20
N VAL A 221 -18.23 27.48 0.23
CA VAL A 221 -19.47 27.03 -0.43
C VAL A 221 -20.70 27.68 0.21
N LEU A 222 -20.78 27.72 1.54
CA LEU A 222 -21.89 28.35 2.25
C LEU A 222 -22.05 29.84 1.91
N ARG A 223 -20.95 30.56 1.66
CA ARG A 223 -20.98 32.00 1.35
C ARG A 223 -21.28 32.31 -0.11
N HIS A 224 -20.77 31.50 -1.03
CA HIS A 224 -20.73 31.85 -2.45
C HIS A 224 -21.64 30.99 -3.31
N ALA A 225 -22.04 29.83 -2.80
CA ALA A 225 -22.93 28.92 -3.50
C ALA A 225 -23.85 28.19 -2.50
N PRO A 226 -24.66 28.93 -1.70
CA PRO A 226 -25.50 28.32 -0.65
C PRO A 226 -26.53 27.31 -1.20
N SER A 227 -26.94 27.48 -2.47
CA SER A 227 -27.82 26.55 -3.18
C SER A 227 -27.22 25.15 -3.40
N VAL A 228 -25.89 25.01 -3.35
CA VAL A 228 -25.16 23.74 -3.48
C VAL A 228 -24.52 23.29 -2.17
N SER A 229 -24.92 23.87 -1.03
CA SER A 229 -24.39 23.52 0.30
C SER A 229 -24.59 22.04 0.67
N THR A 230 -25.66 21.40 0.20
CA THR A 230 -25.90 19.96 0.39
C THR A 230 -24.90 19.09 -0.39
N MET A 231 -24.40 19.57 -1.54
CA MET A 231 -23.39 18.88 -2.35
C MET A 231 -22.01 18.87 -1.69
N TRP A 232 -21.78 19.73 -0.68
CA TRP A 232 -20.52 19.83 0.05
C TRP A 232 -20.11 18.53 0.75
N TYR A 233 -21.07 17.82 1.34
CA TYR A 233 -20.79 16.55 2.02
C TYR A 233 -20.40 15.47 1.03
N GLU A 234 -21.01 15.46 -0.14
CA GLU A 234 -20.69 14.51 -1.21
C GLU A 234 -19.37 14.86 -1.91
N PHE A 235 -19.04 16.14 -1.98
CA PHE A 235 -17.73 16.63 -2.43
C PHE A 235 -16.59 16.05 -1.61
N ARG A 236 -16.73 16.00 -0.27
CA ARG A 236 -15.73 15.35 0.60
C ARG A 236 -15.54 13.86 0.26
N ASN A 237 -16.56 13.22 -0.31
CA ASN A 237 -16.51 11.84 -0.80
C ASN A 237 -16.13 11.75 -2.30
N GLY A 238 -15.45 12.77 -2.83
CA GLY A 238 -14.91 12.79 -4.18
C GLY A 238 -15.91 13.06 -5.30
N LYS A 239 -17.15 13.49 -5.01
CA LYS A 239 -18.13 13.89 -6.05
C LYS A 239 -18.02 15.37 -6.41
N LEU A 240 -17.51 15.66 -7.60
CA LEU A 240 -17.35 17.01 -8.15
C LEU A 240 -18.54 17.35 -9.06
N TYR A 241 -19.58 17.98 -8.49
CA TYR A 241 -20.75 18.45 -9.24
C TYR A 241 -20.41 19.58 -10.20
N LEU A 242 -21.00 19.56 -11.39
CA LEU A 242 -20.80 20.62 -12.40
C LEU A 242 -21.20 22.00 -11.86
N GLU A 243 -22.27 22.06 -11.08
CA GLU A 243 -22.77 23.28 -10.46
C GLU A 243 -21.77 23.87 -9.45
N LEU A 244 -21.00 23.01 -8.75
CA LEU A 244 -19.94 23.45 -7.85
C LEU A 244 -18.73 23.96 -8.63
N ILE A 245 -18.35 23.28 -9.71
CA ILE A 245 -17.28 23.71 -10.61
C ILE A 245 -17.62 25.08 -11.20
N ASP A 246 -18.85 25.27 -11.67
CA ASP A 246 -19.34 26.54 -12.22
C ASP A 246 -19.29 27.67 -11.18
N ALA A 247 -19.59 27.37 -9.92
CA ALA A 247 -19.49 28.35 -8.83
C ALA A 247 -18.04 28.69 -8.43
N LEU A 248 -17.10 27.76 -8.60
CA LEU A 248 -15.67 27.97 -8.32
C LEU A 248 -14.99 28.74 -9.46
N TRP A 249 -15.28 28.35 -10.70
CA TRP A 249 -14.69 28.89 -11.93
C TRP A 249 -15.67 29.85 -12.63
N THR A 250 -16.28 30.75 -11.85
CA THR A 250 -17.12 31.81 -12.42
C THR A 250 -16.28 32.82 -13.19
N LYS A 251 -16.87 33.42 -14.22
CA LYS A 251 -16.20 34.44 -15.04
C LYS A 251 -15.73 35.64 -14.22
N ASP A 252 -16.51 36.07 -13.23
CA ASP A 252 -16.17 37.21 -12.37
C ASP A 252 -14.95 36.96 -11.48
N ARG A 253 -14.69 35.69 -11.12
CA ARG A 253 -13.58 35.31 -10.22
C ARG A 253 -12.35 34.88 -10.99
N ASN A 254 -12.55 34.03 -12.01
CA ASN A 254 -11.47 33.39 -12.74
C ASN A 254 -11.81 33.32 -14.24
N PRO A 255 -11.68 34.42 -15.00
CA PRO A 255 -12.01 34.47 -16.42
C PRO A 255 -11.32 33.39 -17.25
N ASP A 256 -10.00 33.18 -17.03
CA ASP A 256 -9.23 32.21 -17.80
C ASP A 256 -9.68 30.77 -17.55
N LEU A 257 -10.07 30.42 -16.32
CA LEU A 257 -10.61 29.10 -15.98
C LEU A 257 -12.00 28.91 -16.56
N HIS A 258 -12.83 29.95 -16.46
CA HIS A 258 -14.18 29.94 -17.01
C HIS A 258 -14.18 29.73 -18.53
N ASP A 259 -13.39 30.52 -19.26
CA ASP A 259 -13.34 30.50 -20.73
C ASP A 259 -12.67 29.21 -21.27
N ASN A 260 -11.93 28.48 -20.43
CA ASN A 260 -11.28 27.21 -20.79
C ASN A 260 -11.82 25.97 -20.08
N LYS A 261 -12.90 26.10 -19.30
CA LYS A 261 -13.45 25.03 -18.42
C LYS A 261 -13.55 23.68 -19.11
N ASP A 262 -14.24 23.61 -20.25
CA ASP A 262 -14.51 22.35 -20.93
C ASP A 262 -13.21 21.66 -21.40
N HIS A 263 -12.25 22.44 -21.87
CA HIS A 263 -10.93 21.91 -22.24
C HIS A 263 -10.16 21.42 -21.01
N LEU A 264 -10.23 22.12 -19.88
CA LEU A 264 -9.57 21.72 -18.64
C LEU A 264 -10.17 20.42 -18.08
N LEU A 265 -11.49 20.27 -18.12
CA LEU A 265 -12.16 19.04 -17.69
C LEU A 265 -11.77 17.86 -18.57
N LEU A 266 -11.76 18.04 -19.91
CA LEU A 266 -11.29 17.02 -20.84
C LEU A 266 -9.82 16.64 -20.60
N LEU A 267 -8.96 17.61 -20.27
CA LEU A 267 -7.57 17.35 -19.90
C LEU A 267 -7.47 16.51 -18.61
N MET A 268 -8.28 16.84 -17.60
CA MET A 268 -8.30 16.10 -16.32
C MET A 268 -8.81 14.67 -16.52
N GLU A 269 -9.82 14.46 -17.36
CA GLU A 269 -10.29 13.13 -17.74
C GLU A 269 -9.24 12.35 -18.54
N GLN A 270 -8.59 12.97 -19.53
CA GLN A 270 -7.52 12.35 -20.30
C GLN A 270 -6.33 11.94 -19.42
N LEU A 271 -6.06 12.70 -18.37
CA LEU A 271 -5.05 12.41 -17.36
C LEU A 271 -5.54 11.41 -16.29
N ASN A 272 -6.77 10.91 -16.36
CA ASN A 272 -7.39 10.04 -15.36
C ASN A 272 -7.36 10.65 -13.94
N ILE A 273 -7.47 11.97 -13.81
CA ILE A 273 -7.53 12.67 -12.53
C ILE A 273 -8.97 12.66 -12.01
N ILE A 274 -9.91 12.89 -12.93
CA ILE A 274 -11.35 12.78 -12.69
C ILE A 274 -11.94 11.80 -13.70
N ALA A 275 -13.12 11.27 -13.40
CA ALA A 275 -13.85 10.41 -14.32
C ALA A 275 -15.34 10.66 -14.20
N LYS A 276 -16.04 10.65 -15.34
CA LYS A 276 -17.49 10.77 -15.36
C LYS A 276 -18.14 9.39 -15.16
N PRO A 277 -18.84 9.15 -14.03
CA PRO A 277 -19.46 7.88 -13.76
C PRO A 277 -20.76 7.70 -14.55
N THR A 278 -21.04 6.45 -14.88
CA THR A 278 -22.35 6.00 -15.34
C THR A 278 -22.94 5.01 -14.34
N LEU A 279 -24.28 4.89 -14.33
CA LEU A 279 -25.01 3.91 -13.51
C LEU A 279 -25.89 3.04 -14.38
N CYS A 280 -25.96 1.76 -14.04
CA CYS A 280 -27.03 0.88 -14.52
C CYS A 280 -28.23 1.01 -13.59
N ILE A 281 -29.40 1.42 -14.11
CA ILE A 281 -30.63 1.53 -13.33
C ILE A 281 -31.57 0.39 -13.73
N ASP A 282 -31.77 -0.56 -12.81
CA ASP A 282 -32.75 -1.67 -12.88
C ASP A 282 -32.66 -2.58 -14.14
N ASP A 283 -33.44 -3.66 -14.18
CA ASP A 283 -33.33 -4.82 -15.12
C ASP A 283 -33.45 -4.49 -16.63
N GLU A 284 -33.59 -3.21 -17.01
CA GLU A 284 -33.82 -2.75 -18.39
C GLU A 284 -32.55 -2.28 -19.11
N SER A 285 -31.35 -2.45 -18.51
CA SER A 285 -30.06 -2.14 -19.15
C SER A 285 -29.86 -0.66 -19.55
N GLU A 286 -30.63 0.28 -18.98
CA GLU A 286 -30.46 1.71 -19.27
C GLU A 286 -29.26 2.28 -18.48
N ILE A 287 -28.31 2.85 -19.22
CA ILE A 287 -27.11 3.50 -18.66
C ILE A 287 -27.40 4.98 -18.47
N LYS A 288 -27.43 5.42 -17.21
CA LYS A 288 -27.58 6.84 -16.86
C LYS A 288 -26.24 7.49 -16.58
N GLU A 289 -25.94 8.54 -17.32
CA GLU A 289 -24.82 9.44 -17.04
C GLU A 289 -25.15 10.37 -15.86
N LEU A 290 -24.19 10.57 -14.96
CA LEU A 290 -24.38 11.42 -13.79
C LEU A 290 -23.88 12.84 -14.04
N ASN A 291 -24.46 13.81 -13.31
CA ASN A 291 -24.15 15.25 -13.42
C ASN A 291 -22.95 15.69 -12.57
N TYR A 292 -22.05 14.77 -12.23
CA TYR A 292 -20.85 15.04 -11.46
C TYR A 292 -19.70 14.17 -11.95
N PHE A 293 -18.46 14.58 -11.68
CA PHE A 293 -17.28 13.74 -11.85
C PHE A 293 -16.88 13.10 -10.52
N PHE A 294 -16.27 11.93 -10.55
CA PHE A 294 -15.52 11.40 -9.42
C PHE A 294 -14.06 11.85 -9.49
N ALA A 295 -13.51 12.26 -8.34
CA ALA A 295 -12.08 12.44 -8.10
C ALA A 295 -11.60 11.36 -7.12
N PRO A 296 -11.05 10.23 -7.62
CA PRO A 296 -10.70 9.09 -6.77
C PRO A 296 -9.70 9.38 -5.65
N CYS A 297 -8.85 10.39 -5.80
CA CYS A 297 -7.88 10.81 -4.77
C CYS A 297 -8.54 11.43 -3.53
N MET A 298 -9.82 11.80 -3.60
CA MET A 298 -10.59 12.35 -2.48
C MET A 298 -11.41 11.29 -1.73
N LEU A 299 -11.44 10.06 -2.24
CA LEU A 299 -12.11 8.95 -1.56
C LEU A 299 -11.34 8.59 -0.30
N HIS A 300 -12.04 8.59 0.83
CA HIS A 300 -11.47 8.30 2.15
C HIS A 300 -12.30 7.29 2.95
N VAL A 301 -13.46 6.88 2.44
CA VAL A 301 -14.29 5.85 3.05
C VAL A 301 -13.71 4.47 2.71
N GLU A 302 -13.33 3.70 3.73
CA GLU A 302 -12.82 2.35 3.52
C GLU A 302 -13.92 1.38 3.05
N PRO A 303 -13.60 0.40 2.19
CA PRO A 303 -14.54 -0.62 1.77
C PRO A 303 -14.90 -1.56 2.94
N PRO A 304 -16.18 -1.89 3.12
CA PRO A 304 -16.57 -2.98 4.02
C PRO A 304 -15.91 -4.29 3.61
N ARG A 305 -15.59 -5.15 4.59
CA ARG A 305 -14.92 -6.44 4.32
C ARG A 305 -15.71 -7.31 3.36
N GLU A 306 -17.04 -7.27 3.42
CA GLU A 306 -17.92 -8.08 2.58
C GLU A 306 -17.93 -7.62 1.10
N VAL A 307 -17.46 -6.40 0.82
CA VAL A 307 -17.29 -5.90 -0.55
C VAL A 307 -16.01 -6.50 -1.16
N ILE A 308 -14.92 -6.52 -0.39
CA ILE A 308 -13.63 -7.04 -0.84
C ILE A 308 -13.66 -8.58 -0.88
N PHE A 309 -14.26 -9.17 0.15
CA PHE A 309 -14.32 -10.60 0.42
C PHE A 309 -15.77 -11.07 0.58
N PRO A 310 -16.57 -11.06 -0.50
CA PRO A 310 -17.95 -11.51 -0.43
C PRO A 310 -18.03 -12.98 0.00
N GLU A 311 -18.92 -13.28 0.94
CA GLU A 311 -19.23 -14.65 1.31
C GLU A 311 -19.93 -15.39 0.17
N PRO A 312 -19.74 -16.72 0.04
CA PRO A 312 -20.45 -17.52 -0.96
C PRO A 312 -21.96 -17.36 -0.82
N HIS A 313 -22.64 -17.02 -1.91
CA HIS A 313 -24.10 -16.91 -1.95
C HIS A 313 -24.66 -17.94 -2.93
N GLU A 314 -25.83 -18.52 -2.64
CA GLU A 314 -26.46 -19.61 -3.40
C GLU A 314 -26.67 -19.35 -4.90
N HIS A 315 -26.56 -18.08 -5.33
CA HIS A 315 -26.85 -17.59 -6.68
C HIS A 315 -25.74 -16.67 -7.21
N THR A 316 -24.52 -16.77 -6.66
CA THR A 316 -23.38 -15.97 -7.10
C THR A 316 -22.14 -16.84 -7.22
N GLU A 317 -21.65 -16.96 -8.44
CA GLU A 317 -20.38 -17.64 -8.74
C GLU A 317 -19.28 -16.61 -8.96
N SER A 318 -18.04 -16.95 -8.61
CA SER A 318 -16.88 -16.05 -8.73
C SER A 318 -15.78 -16.67 -9.57
N SER A 319 -15.00 -15.81 -10.24
CA SER A 319 -13.72 -16.19 -10.83
C SER A 319 -12.70 -16.47 -9.72
N SER A 320 -11.59 -17.09 -10.08
CA SER A 320 -10.36 -16.96 -9.29
C SER A 320 -9.99 -15.47 -9.14
N VAL A 321 -9.27 -15.10 -8.09
CA VAL A 321 -8.79 -13.72 -7.92
C VAL A 321 -7.47 -13.57 -8.67
N MET A 322 -7.46 -12.65 -9.63
CA MET A 322 -6.25 -12.26 -10.33
C MET A 322 -5.59 -11.10 -9.61
N CYS A 323 -4.28 -11.17 -9.48
CA CYS A 323 -3.48 -10.20 -8.74
C CYS A 323 -2.36 -9.65 -9.61
N TYR A 324 -2.20 -8.33 -9.60
CA TYR A 324 -0.98 -7.68 -10.09
C TYR A 324 -0.14 -7.24 -8.91
N VAL A 325 1.06 -7.82 -8.80
CA VAL A 325 2.00 -7.58 -7.70
C VAL A 325 3.11 -6.68 -8.21
N PHE A 326 3.26 -5.50 -7.63
CA PHE A 326 4.29 -4.55 -8.05
C PHE A 326 5.66 -4.93 -7.50
N THR A 327 6.63 -5.02 -8.41
CA THR A 327 8.06 -5.23 -8.12
C THR A 327 8.58 -4.13 -7.20
N GLY A 328 9.56 -4.46 -6.35
CA GLY A 328 10.08 -3.54 -5.33
C GLY A 328 9.12 -3.28 -4.15
N LYS A 329 8.01 -4.03 -4.05
CA LYS A 329 7.02 -3.95 -2.96
C LYS A 329 6.45 -2.53 -2.76
N PHE A 330 6.26 -1.82 -3.87
CA PHE A 330 5.80 -0.43 -3.85
C PHE A 330 4.82 -0.15 -4.99
N LEU A 331 3.66 0.43 -4.63
CA LEU A 331 2.68 0.95 -5.59
C LEU A 331 2.43 2.44 -5.29
N PRO A 332 2.82 3.36 -6.19
CA PRO A 332 2.50 4.76 -6.01
C PRO A 332 0.98 4.99 -5.95
N ALA A 333 0.50 5.67 -4.90
CA ALA A 333 -0.91 6.01 -4.74
C ALA A 333 -1.54 6.70 -5.98
N PRO A 334 -0.84 7.59 -6.72
CA PRO A 334 -1.37 8.16 -7.95
C PRO A 334 -1.71 7.12 -9.04
N ILE A 335 -0.99 5.99 -9.12
CA ILE A 335 -1.32 4.93 -10.09
C ILE A 335 -2.67 4.32 -9.74
N PHE A 336 -2.90 4.03 -8.45
CA PHE A 336 -4.18 3.53 -7.97
C PHE A 336 -5.33 4.47 -8.34
N HIS A 337 -5.25 5.75 -7.94
CA HIS A 337 -6.34 6.70 -8.18
C HIS A 337 -6.64 6.88 -9.67
N ARG A 338 -5.61 6.88 -10.52
CA ARG A 338 -5.75 7.02 -11.97
C ARG A 338 -6.29 5.76 -12.63
N LEU A 339 -5.91 4.57 -12.15
CA LEU A 339 -6.51 3.33 -12.61
C LEU A 339 -7.99 3.28 -12.22
N LEU A 340 -8.34 3.66 -10.99
CA LEU A 340 -9.73 3.69 -10.54
C LEU A 340 -10.57 4.67 -11.39
N ALA A 341 -10.04 5.86 -11.71
CA ALA A 341 -10.68 6.79 -12.64
C ALA A 341 -10.92 6.17 -14.03
N ALA A 342 -9.92 5.48 -14.60
CA ALA A 342 -10.07 4.80 -15.88
C ALA A 342 -11.17 3.73 -15.83
N CYS A 343 -11.29 2.98 -14.73
CA CYS A 343 -12.35 1.99 -14.55
C CYS A 343 -13.75 2.64 -14.42
N ILE A 344 -13.87 3.77 -13.72
CA ILE A 344 -15.12 4.55 -13.62
C ILE A 344 -15.59 5.03 -15.01
N ALA A 345 -14.65 5.48 -15.85
CA ALA A 345 -14.94 5.92 -17.20
C ALA A 345 -15.33 4.76 -18.13
N GLN A 346 -14.81 3.56 -17.86
CA GLN A 346 -15.02 2.38 -18.70
C GLN A 346 -16.31 1.62 -18.38
N TRP A 347 -16.67 1.48 -17.10
CA TRP A 347 -17.77 0.64 -16.66
C TRP A 347 -18.72 1.37 -15.71
N PRO A 348 -20.05 1.13 -15.81
CA PRO A 348 -21.00 1.64 -14.84
C PRO A 348 -20.68 1.19 -13.41
N LEU A 349 -20.94 2.05 -12.43
CA LEU A 349 -20.75 1.68 -11.03
C LEU A 349 -21.82 0.67 -10.60
N ALA A 350 -21.40 -0.33 -9.82
CA ALA A 350 -22.35 -1.20 -9.15
C ALA A 350 -23.06 -0.43 -8.03
N THR A 351 -24.35 -0.73 -7.86
CA THR A 351 -25.17 -0.12 -6.81
C THR A 351 -25.73 -1.18 -5.88
N LYS A 352 -25.92 -0.79 -4.62
CA LYS A 352 -26.63 -1.60 -3.62
C LYS A 352 -27.87 -0.83 -3.18
N LYS A 353 -29.05 -1.43 -3.32
CA LYS A 353 -30.30 -0.87 -2.78
C LYS A 353 -30.29 -1.07 -1.26
N ARG A 354 -30.35 0.03 -0.52
CA ARG A 354 -30.54 0.03 0.94
C ARG A 354 -31.78 0.86 1.21
N GLU A 355 -32.86 0.20 1.64
CA GLU A 355 -34.17 0.83 1.86
C GLU A 355 -34.67 1.68 0.66
N LYS A 356 -34.51 3.02 0.75
CA LYS A 356 -34.94 4.04 -0.23
C LYS A 356 -33.77 4.76 -0.94
N THR A 357 -32.52 4.40 -0.66
CA THR A 357 -31.33 5.04 -1.25
C THR A 357 -30.51 4.05 -2.07
N ILE A 358 -29.98 4.54 -3.20
CA ILE A 358 -29.06 3.81 -4.07
C ILE A 358 -27.65 4.23 -3.67
N GLU A 359 -26.87 3.31 -3.13
CA GLU A 359 -25.47 3.56 -2.74
C GLU A 359 -24.52 3.01 -3.81
N ASN A 360 -23.66 3.88 -4.35
CA ASN A 360 -22.60 3.48 -5.27
C ASN A 360 -21.52 2.71 -4.50
N GLN A 361 -21.01 1.63 -5.08
CA GLN A 361 -19.99 0.79 -4.46
C GLN A 361 -18.59 1.24 -4.87
N ILE A 362 -18.19 2.44 -4.42
CA ILE A 362 -16.85 3.01 -4.64
C ILE A 362 -16.27 3.56 -3.34
N PHE A 363 -15.01 3.23 -3.07
CA PHE A 363 -14.35 3.40 -1.78
C PHE A 363 -12.87 3.80 -1.95
N CYS A 364 -12.23 4.24 -0.88
CA CYS A 364 -10.79 4.41 -0.83
C CYS A 364 -10.13 3.02 -0.98
N GLY A 365 -9.30 2.83 -2.00
CA GLY A 365 -8.66 1.54 -2.28
C GLY A 365 -9.57 0.48 -2.89
N CYS A 366 -10.83 0.76 -3.26
CA CYS A 366 -11.70 -0.26 -3.86
C CYS A 366 -12.81 0.32 -4.75
N GLY A 367 -13.16 -0.38 -5.84
CA GLY A 367 -14.28 -0.05 -6.71
C GLY A 367 -15.00 -1.29 -7.23
N VAL A 368 -16.33 -1.24 -7.27
CA VAL A 368 -17.16 -2.31 -7.84
C VAL A 368 -17.93 -1.78 -9.04
N PHE A 369 -17.81 -2.49 -10.17
CA PHE A 369 -18.32 -2.07 -11.47
C PHE A 369 -19.27 -3.13 -12.03
N GLN A 370 -20.36 -2.67 -12.65
CA GLN A 370 -21.29 -3.51 -13.39
C GLN A 370 -20.80 -3.63 -14.83
N ILE A 371 -20.29 -4.80 -15.23
CA ILE A 371 -19.71 -4.98 -16.57
C ILE A 371 -20.80 -5.27 -17.60
N ASP A 372 -21.75 -6.14 -17.24
CA ASP A 372 -22.96 -6.46 -18.01
C ASP A 372 -24.12 -6.79 -17.05
N ASN A 373 -25.25 -7.30 -17.54
CA ASN A 373 -26.42 -7.59 -16.70
C ASN A 373 -26.21 -8.68 -15.63
N TYR A 374 -25.14 -9.47 -15.73
CA TYR A 374 -24.87 -10.61 -14.84
C TYR A 374 -23.56 -10.46 -14.08
N HIS A 375 -22.58 -9.73 -14.61
CA HIS A 375 -21.22 -9.70 -14.10
C HIS A 375 -20.87 -8.40 -13.41
N LYS A 376 -20.21 -8.52 -12.25
CA LYS A 376 -19.62 -7.41 -11.50
C LYS A 376 -18.12 -7.62 -11.34
N LEU A 377 -17.34 -6.59 -11.63
CA LEU A 377 -15.91 -6.53 -11.35
C LEU A 377 -15.70 -5.86 -9.99
N THR A 378 -14.94 -6.50 -9.11
CA THR A 378 -14.40 -5.89 -7.90
C THR A 378 -12.91 -5.68 -8.08
N LEU A 379 -12.48 -4.43 -7.91
CA LEU A 379 -11.08 -4.03 -7.89
C LEU A 379 -10.71 -3.54 -6.50
N HIS A 380 -9.72 -4.16 -5.89
CA HIS A 380 -9.25 -3.83 -4.55
C HIS A 380 -7.74 -3.63 -4.53
N PHE A 381 -7.27 -2.67 -3.75
CA PHE A 381 -5.87 -2.26 -3.69
C PHE A 381 -5.39 -2.39 -2.25
N SER A 382 -4.35 -3.19 -2.04
CA SER A 382 -3.72 -3.33 -0.72
C SER A 382 -2.20 -3.37 -0.86
N ALA A 383 -1.54 -2.50 -0.09
CA ALA A 383 -0.10 -2.28 -0.13
C ALA A 383 0.45 -2.04 -1.55
N TYR A 384 1.01 -3.08 -2.18
CA TYR A 384 1.61 -3.06 -3.51
C TYR A 384 0.96 -4.07 -4.47
N ILE A 385 -0.29 -4.46 -4.18
CA ILE A 385 -1.02 -5.50 -4.90
C ILE A 385 -2.39 -4.97 -5.33
N ILE A 386 -2.77 -5.26 -6.57
CA ILE A 386 -4.09 -5.01 -7.13
C ILE A 386 -4.81 -6.35 -7.25
N PHE A 387 -5.94 -6.50 -6.58
CA PHE A 387 -6.80 -7.68 -6.61
C PHE A 387 -8.00 -7.44 -7.53
N MET A 388 -8.31 -8.43 -8.36
CA MET A 388 -9.35 -8.36 -9.37
C MET A 388 -10.20 -9.63 -9.30
N ARG A 389 -11.50 -9.47 -9.12
CA ARG A 389 -12.46 -10.58 -9.10
C ARG A 389 -13.68 -10.25 -9.94
N VAL A 390 -14.07 -11.16 -10.82
CA VAL A 390 -15.35 -11.09 -11.54
C VAL A 390 -16.34 -12.02 -10.84
N THR A 391 -17.49 -11.48 -10.47
CA THR A 391 -18.60 -12.24 -9.90
C THR A 391 -19.76 -12.26 -10.88
N ARG A 392 -20.50 -13.36 -10.94
CA ARG A 392 -21.68 -13.51 -11.78
C ARG A 392 -22.91 -13.78 -10.91
N GLN A 393 -23.91 -12.92 -11.02
CA GLN A 393 -25.19 -13.02 -10.30
C GLN A 393 -26.25 -13.75 -11.15
N GLY A 394 -27.09 -14.57 -10.50
CA GLY A 394 -28.26 -15.21 -11.11
C GLY A 394 -28.23 -16.74 -11.00
N ILE A 395 -28.30 -17.43 -12.14
CA ILE A 395 -28.44 -18.90 -12.20
C ILE A 395 -27.23 -19.60 -11.54
N LYS A 396 -27.51 -20.49 -10.56
CA LYS A 396 -26.56 -21.38 -9.88
C LYS A 396 -25.76 -22.23 -10.89
N ASP A 397 -24.50 -22.52 -10.59
CA ASP A 397 -23.58 -23.33 -11.42
C ASP A 397 -23.17 -22.72 -12.77
N LYS A 398 -23.52 -21.45 -13.04
CA LYS A 398 -22.97 -20.69 -14.17
C LYS A 398 -21.87 -19.76 -13.69
N THR A 399 -20.64 -20.11 -14.02
CA THR A 399 -19.44 -19.33 -13.70
C THR A 399 -19.34 -18.04 -14.53
N PRO A 400 -18.51 -17.06 -14.12
CA PRO A 400 -18.19 -15.92 -14.96
C PRO A 400 -17.66 -16.33 -16.34
N SER A 401 -17.98 -15.51 -17.34
CA SER A 401 -17.48 -15.68 -18.71
C SER A 401 -15.95 -15.49 -18.74
N PRO A 402 -15.15 -16.47 -19.17
CA PRO A 402 -13.70 -16.30 -19.18
C PRO A 402 -13.23 -15.29 -20.22
N LYS A 403 -13.81 -15.28 -21.42
CA LYS A 403 -13.62 -14.18 -22.39
C LYS A 403 -13.78 -12.79 -21.76
N LEU A 404 -14.79 -12.59 -20.92
CA LEU A 404 -15.00 -11.30 -20.22
C LEU A 404 -13.88 -11.01 -19.22
N CYS A 405 -13.43 -12.02 -18.49
CA CYS A 405 -12.33 -11.89 -17.54
C CYS A 405 -11.00 -11.55 -18.26
N VAL A 406 -10.74 -12.15 -19.43
CA VAL A 406 -9.60 -11.80 -20.30
C VAL A 406 -9.68 -10.33 -20.74
N GLU A 407 -10.83 -9.88 -21.24
CA GLU A 407 -11.04 -8.47 -21.64
C GLU A 407 -10.78 -7.48 -20.48
N VAL A 408 -11.24 -7.82 -19.27
CA VAL A 408 -10.97 -7.02 -18.06
C VAL A 408 -9.48 -7.00 -17.74
N ARG A 409 -8.81 -8.16 -17.73
CA ARG A 409 -7.37 -8.28 -17.45
C ARG A 409 -6.55 -7.42 -18.41
N GLU A 410 -6.81 -7.55 -19.71
CA GLU A 410 -6.12 -6.82 -20.77
C GLU A 410 -6.36 -5.31 -20.68
N PHE A 411 -7.60 -4.88 -20.40
CA PHE A 411 -7.90 -3.47 -20.19
C PHE A 411 -7.09 -2.88 -19.04
N ILE A 412 -7.10 -3.55 -17.88
CA ILE A 412 -6.39 -3.08 -16.68
C ILE A 412 -4.88 -3.08 -16.92
N ALA A 413 -4.32 -4.13 -17.52
CA ALA A 413 -2.90 -4.20 -17.88
C ALA A 413 -2.52 -3.06 -18.82
N LYS A 414 -3.33 -2.79 -19.85
CA LYS A 414 -3.11 -1.69 -20.81
C LYS A 414 -3.09 -0.33 -20.12
N VAL A 415 -4.05 -0.07 -19.23
CA VAL A 415 -4.11 1.19 -18.47
C VAL A 415 -2.90 1.31 -17.55
N LEU A 416 -2.55 0.26 -16.81
CA LEU A 416 -1.38 0.25 -15.92
C LEU A 416 -0.09 0.49 -16.68
N ASN A 417 0.15 -0.22 -17.79
CA ASN A 417 1.34 -0.02 -18.61
C ASN A 417 1.43 1.41 -19.15
N LYS A 418 0.30 2.01 -19.54
CA LYS A 418 0.25 3.43 -19.93
C LYS A 418 0.60 4.35 -18.76
N LEU A 419 0.06 4.10 -17.56
CA LEU A 419 0.31 4.89 -16.36
C LEU A 419 1.76 4.79 -15.87
N ILE A 420 2.32 3.58 -15.88
CA ILE A 420 3.72 3.29 -15.58
C ILE A 420 4.62 4.01 -16.58
N GLY A 421 4.28 3.98 -17.87
CA GLY A 421 5.02 4.70 -18.92
C GLY A 421 5.13 6.21 -18.67
N TYR A 422 4.20 6.83 -17.93
CA TYR A 422 4.32 8.23 -17.52
C TYR A 422 5.24 8.47 -16.31
N LEU A 423 5.45 7.45 -15.48
CA LEU A 423 6.25 7.56 -14.26
C LEU A 423 7.69 7.11 -14.46
N GLY A 424 7.95 6.15 -15.35
CA GLY A 424 9.30 5.68 -15.69
C GLY A 424 9.38 4.16 -15.90
N HIS A 425 10.59 3.65 -16.14
CA HIS A 425 10.82 2.29 -16.67
C HIS A 425 11.04 1.19 -15.62
N SER A 426 11.34 1.52 -14.36
CA SER A 426 11.67 0.52 -13.34
C SER A 426 10.46 -0.12 -12.67
N LEU A 427 9.33 0.57 -12.61
CA LEU A 427 8.13 0.01 -12.01
C LEU A 427 7.52 -1.06 -12.91
N LYS A 428 7.49 -2.29 -12.43
CA LYS A 428 6.86 -3.43 -13.12
C LYS A 428 5.89 -4.12 -12.21
N PHE A 429 4.93 -4.84 -12.79
CA PHE A 429 4.06 -5.74 -12.05
C PHE A 429 4.11 -7.13 -12.68
N GLU A 430 3.91 -8.12 -11.83
CA GLU A 430 3.86 -9.53 -12.20
C GLU A 430 2.45 -10.08 -11.93
N GLU A 431 2.08 -11.11 -12.69
CA GLU A 431 0.75 -11.70 -12.65
C GLU A 431 0.71 -12.90 -11.68
N PHE A 432 -0.26 -12.87 -10.76
CA PHE A 432 -0.48 -13.90 -9.76
C PHE A 432 -1.95 -14.29 -9.68
N ILE A 433 -2.22 -15.51 -9.23
CA ILE A 433 -3.56 -15.94 -8.83
C ILE A 433 -3.57 -16.15 -7.32
N GLN A 434 -4.58 -15.62 -6.64
CA GLN A 434 -4.79 -15.92 -5.23
C GLN A 434 -5.36 -17.33 -5.06
N CYS A 435 -4.80 -18.04 -4.07
CA CYS A 435 -5.34 -19.25 -3.52
C CYS A 435 -6.84 -19.11 -3.21
N PRO A 436 -7.70 -20.03 -3.68
CA PRO A 436 -9.15 -19.97 -3.47
C PRO A 436 -9.57 -20.31 -2.04
N GLU A 437 -8.76 -21.07 -1.31
CA GLU A 437 -9.03 -21.45 0.09
C GLU A 437 -8.73 -20.30 1.06
N TYR A 438 -8.09 -19.23 0.58
CA TYR A 438 -7.80 -18.04 1.37
C TYR A 438 -8.72 -16.88 1.00
N ASN A 439 -9.41 -16.34 2.02
CA ASN A 439 -10.27 -15.18 1.89
C ASN A 439 -9.72 -14.00 2.71
N GLY A 440 -8.67 -13.36 2.20
CA GLY A 440 -8.00 -12.24 2.84
C GLY A 440 -6.89 -11.63 1.98
N GLU A 441 -5.98 -10.89 2.61
CA GLU A 441 -4.82 -10.26 1.95
C GLU A 441 -3.55 -10.88 2.53
N SER A 442 -2.87 -11.73 1.76
CA SER A 442 -1.61 -12.35 2.17
C SER A 442 -0.80 -12.67 0.94
N VAL A 443 0.46 -12.24 0.92
CA VAL A 443 1.36 -12.49 -0.21
C VAL A 443 1.64 -13.99 -0.36
N ASN A 444 1.67 -14.72 0.75
CA ASN A 444 1.89 -16.18 0.75
C ASN A 444 0.71 -16.95 0.12
N SER A 445 -0.44 -16.31 -0.04
CA SER A 445 -1.59 -16.88 -0.74
C SER A 445 -1.52 -16.71 -2.27
N LEU A 446 -0.52 -16.00 -2.78
CA LEU A 446 -0.40 -15.68 -4.20
C LEU A 446 0.49 -16.69 -4.90
N ILE A 447 0.01 -17.22 -6.02
CA ILE A 447 0.70 -18.21 -6.83
C ILE A 447 1.08 -17.55 -8.16
N PRO A 448 2.37 -17.55 -8.57
CA PRO A 448 2.78 -16.98 -9.85
C PRO A 448 2.04 -17.62 -11.02
N VAL A 449 1.57 -16.80 -11.97
CA VAL A 449 0.89 -17.30 -13.17
C VAL A 449 1.82 -18.16 -14.03
N ASP A 450 3.09 -17.80 -14.15
CA ASP A 450 4.07 -18.56 -14.94
C ASP A 450 4.21 -19.99 -14.41
N LEU A 451 4.26 -20.15 -13.08
CA LEU A 451 4.30 -21.46 -12.43
C LEU A 451 3.04 -22.30 -12.75
N LEU A 452 1.86 -21.68 -12.73
CA LEU A 452 0.60 -22.34 -13.07
C LEU A 452 0.52 -22.72 -14.57
N LYS A 453 1.13 -21.93 -15.46
CA LYS A 453 1.17 -22.22 -16.90
C LYS A 453 2.12 -23.37 -17.23
N GLU A 454 3.19 -23.53 -16.46
CA GLU A 454 4.20 -24.58 -16.66
C GLU A 454 3.79 -25.93 -16.06
N ASN A 455 2.96 -25.92 -15.01
CA ASN A 455 2.61 -27.13 -14.25
C ASN A 455 1.10 -27.35 -14.23
N ALA A 456 0.63 -28.55 -14.54
CA ALA A 456 -0.80 -28.90 -14.47
C ALA A 456 -1.35 -28.86 -13.03
N GLU A 457 -0.48 -29.12 -12.06
CA GLU A 457 -0.76 -29.17 -10.64
C GLU A 457 0.34 -28.43 -9.89
N VAL A 458 -0.04 -27.49 -9.02
CA VAL A 458 0.89 -26.70 -8.20
C VAL A 458 0.51 -26.85 -6.74
N ARG A 459 1.50 -27.12 -5.89
CA ARG A 459 1.31 -27.13 -4.44
C ARG A 459 1.23 -25.69 -3.94
N CYS A 460 0.19 -25.36 -3.18
CA CYS A 460 0.04 -24.01 -2.64
C CYS A 460 0.67 -23.90 -1.24
N ASP A 461 1.66 -23.03 -1.09
CA ASP A 461 2.37 -22.80 0.17
C ASP A 461 1.47 -22.33 1.33
N PHE A 462 0.27 -21.83 1.03
CA PHE A 462 -0.66 -21.32 2.04
C PHE A 462 -1.45 -22.41 2.78
N HIS A 463 -1.95 -23.41 2.08
CA HIS A 463 -2.83 -24.46 2.64
C HIS A 463 -2.38 -25.88 2.32
N ASP A 464 -1.22 -26.01 1.67
CA ASP A 464 -0.50 -27.25 1.44
C ASP A 464 -1.23 -28.29 0.57
N ASN A 465 -2.32 -27.89 -0.10
CA ASN A 465 -3.02 -28.73 -1.06
C ASN A 465 -2.48 -28.52 -2.48
N ILE A 466 -2.65 -29.56 -3.28
CA ILE A 466 -2.42 -29.50 -4.73
C ILE A 466 -3.59 -28.76 -5.38
N ILE A 467 -3.26 -27.76 -6.17
CA ILE A 467 -4.18 -26.95 -6.94
C ILE A 467 -4.05 -27.32 -8.41
N GLU A 468 -5.15 -27.70 -9.05
CA GLU A 468 -5.19 -27.92 -10.50
C GLU A 468 -5.14 -26.57 -11.24
N SER A 469 -4.04 -26.26 -11.91
CA SER A 469 -3.78 -24.97 -12.53
C SER A 469 -4.87 -24.53 -13.51
N ASN A 470 -5.38 -25.48 -14.32
CA ASN A 470 -6.44 -25.22 -15.30
C ASN A 470 -7.75 -24.74 -14.67
N LYS A 471 -8.05 -25.12 -13.41
CA LYS A 471 -9.27 -24.63 -12.74
C LYS A 471 -9.25 -23.11 -12.51
N PHE A 472 -8.07 -22.51 -12.44
CA PHE A 472 -7.90 -21.09 -12.08
C PHE A 472 -7.45 -20.24 -13.26
N LEU A 473 -6.57 -20.78 -14.11
CA LEU A 473 -6.14 -20.11 -15.35
C LEU A 473 -7.28 -19.97 -16.35
N LYS A 474 -8.23 -20.92 -16.37
CA LYS A 474 -9.33 -20.92 -17.33
C LYS A 474 -10.11 -19.61 -17.38
N PHE A 475 -10.20 -18.86 -16.28
CA PHE A 475 -10.92 -17.59 -16.24
C PHE A 475 -10.16 -16.48 -16.95
N TRP A 476 -8.88 -16.31 -16.62
CA TRP A 476 -8.13 -15.10 -16.98
C TRP A 476 -7.25 -15.26 -18.23
N PHE A 477 -7.04 -16.49 -18.68
CA PHE A 477 -6.11 -16.85 -19.75
C PHE A 477 -6.75 -17.77 -20.82
N GLU A 478 -8.08 -17.79 -20.92
CA GLU A 478 -8.76 -18.58 -21.97
C GLU A 478 -8.30 -18.14 -23.37
N GLY A 479 -7.80 -19.10 -24.17
CA GLY A 479 -7.30 -18.86 -25.52
C GLY A 479 -5.79 -18.60 -25.63
N GLU A 480 -5.09 -18.42 -24.50
CA GLU A 480 -3.64 -18.61 -24.44
C GLU A 480 -3.35 -20.12 -24.32
N SER A 481 -2.31 -20.62 -24.98
CA SER A 481 -2.02 -22.05 -25.11
C SER A 481 -2.14 -22.80 -23.79
N ASP A 482 -2.82 -23.96 -23.79
CA ASP A 482 -2.89 -24.87 -22.64
C ASP A 482 -1.48 -25.16 -22.09
N PRO A 483 -1.33 -25.40 -20.77
CA PRO A 483 -0.08 -25.88 -20.20
C PRO A 483 0.49 -27.02 -21.03
N ILE A 484 1.78 -26.94 -21.38
CA ILE A 484 2.47 -27.99 -22.11
C ILE A 484 2.41 -29.25 -21.24
N LEU A 485 1.59 -30.23 -21.63
CA LEU A 485 1.57 -31.55 -20.99
C LEU A 485 2.98 -32.16 -21.11
N PRO A 486 3.68 -32.47 -20.00
CA PRO A 486 4.86 -33.29 -20.11
C PRO A 486 4.42 -34.69 -20.52
N ALA A 487 4.95 -35.16 -21.64
CA ALA A 487 4.85 -36.56 -22.01
C ALA A 487 5.48 -37.41 -20.91
N ASN A 488 4.76 -38.46 -20.49
CA ASN A 488 5.26 -39.53 -19.65
C ASN A 488 6.69 -39.92 -20.06
N ASN A 489 7.66 -39.62 -19.21
CA ASN A 489 8.91 -40.35 -19.16
C ASN A 489 9.23 -40.62 -17.69
N THR A 490 9.13 -41.89 -17.36
CA THR A 490 9.80 -42.51 -16.24
C THR A 490 11.31 -42.54 -16.53
N ASP A 491 12.07 -42.53 -15.44
CA ASP A 491 13.52 -42.73 -15.31
C ASP A 491 14.45 -41.54 -15.50
N GLY A 492 15.27 -41.32 -14.46
CA GLY A 492 16.52 -40.57 -14.55
C GLY A 492 16.77 -39.70 -13.34
N GLN A 493 17.44 -40.27 -12.32
CA GLN A 493 18.03 -39.57 -11.19
C GLN A 493 18.98 -38.45 -11.66
N ASP A 494 19.08 -37.38 -10.88
CA ASP A 494 20.36 -36.87 -10.38
C ASP A 494 20.12 -36.14 -9.04
N GLU A 495 20.85 -36.60 -8.03
CA GLU A 495 20.94 -36.07 -6.66
C GLU A 495 21.80 -34.79 -6.63
N ASP A 496 21.46 -33.84 -5.76
CA ASP A 496 22.39 -33.24 -4.79
C ASP A 496 21.69 -32.12 -3.98
N ASP A 497 21.07 -32.50 -2.85
CA ASP A 497 21.38 -31.89 -1.55
C ASP A 497 20.90 -32.83 -0.43
N VAL A 498 21.85 -33.35 0.35
CA VAL A 498 21.63 -34.39 1.35
C VAL A 498 21.23 -33.75 2.68
N ASP A 499 19.94 -33.75 3.00
CA ASP A 499 19.44 -33.60 4.37
C ASP A 499 19.03 -34.96 4.95
N ALA A 500 19.40 -35.21 6.21
CA ALA A 500 19.30 -36.49 6.90
C ALA A 500 17.86 -37.04 6.98
N PRO A 501 17.66 -38.37 7.06
CA PRO A 501 16.33 -38.96 7.14
C PRO A 501 15.60 -38.56 8.43
N ILE A 502 14.42 -37.95 8.26
CA ILE A 502 13.54 -37.50 9.35
C ILE A 502 12.90 -38.72 10.02
N THR A 503 13.14 -38.87 11.32
CA THR A 503 12.60 -39.95 12.16
C THR A 503 11.22 -39.59 12.73
N GLN A 504 10.48 -40.59 13.24
CA GLN A 504 9.20 -40.37 13.93
C GLN A 504 9.31 -39.37 15.11
N GLU A 505 10.46 -39.31 15.77
CA GLU A 505 10.72 -38.36 16.86
C GLU A 505 10.75 -36.90 16.39
N HIS A 506 11.14 -36.65 15.13
CA HIS A 506 11.08 -35.31 14.53
C HIS A 506 9.65 -34.91 14.20
N ILE A 507 8.85 -35.88 13.71
CA ILE A 507 7.42 -35.68 13.46
C ILE A 507 6.69 -35.34 14.76
N ASN A 508 7.03 -36.03 15.86
CA ASN A 508 6.45 -35.77 17.18
C ASN A 508 6.77 -34.35 17.68
N HIS A 509 8.02 -33.90 17.50
CA HIS A 509 8.42 -32.53 17.82
C HIS A 509 7.66 -31.50 16.97
N ALA A 510 7.56 -31.72 15.65
CA ALA A 510 6.84 -30.83 14.74
C ALA A 510 5.34 -30.71 15.10
N ARG A 511 4.70 -31.80 15.52
CA ARG A 511 3.30 -31.79 16.00
C ARG A 511 3.12 -30.89 17.21
N LEU A 512 4.02 -30.97 18.18
CA LEU A 512 3.97 -30.15 19.39
C LEU A 512 4.25 -28.66 19.07
N CYS A 513 5.19 -28.37 18.18
CA CYS A 513 5.41 -27.01 17.67
C CYS A 513 4.15 -26.44 17.02
N ASN A 514 3.51 -27.21 16.14
CA ASN A 514 2.28 -26.82 15.46
C ASN A 514 1.14 -26.54 16.46
N ALA A 515 0.95 -27.41 17.45
CA ALA A 515 -0.06 -27.21 18.50
C ALA A 515 0.16 -25.89 19.27
N LEU A 516 1.42 -25.56 19.58
CA LEU A 516 1.78 -24.34 20.29
C LEU A 516 1.61 -23.06 19.48
N THR A 517 1.93 -23.09 18.17
CA THR A 517 1.88 -21.92 17.27
C THR A 517 0.53 -21.74 16.60
N THR A 518 -0.43 -22.64 16.83
CA THR A 518 -1.79 -22.53 16.29
C THR A 518 -2.83 -22.54 17.40
N VAL A 519 -3.10 -23.71 17.99
CA VAL A 519 -4.18 -23.90 18.97
C VAL A 519 -3.91 -23.12 20.24
N CYS A 520 -2.72 -23.26 20.83
CA CYS A 520 -2.38 -22.53 22.06
C CYS A 520 -2.30 -21.02 21.83
N SER A 521 -1.75 -20.54 20.70
CA SER A 521 -1.76 -19.10 20.39
C SER A 521 -3.17 -18.55 20.19
N ASN A 522 -4.09 -19.32 19.59
CA ASN A 522 -5.49 -18.92 19.45
C ASN A 522 -6.18 -18.82 20.81
N ALA A 523 -5.95 -19.79 21.70
CA ALA A 523 -6.44 -19.74 23.07
C ALA A 523 -5.90 -18.52 23.85
N LEU A 524 -4.59 -18.25 23.75
CA LEU A 524 -3.98 -17.06 24.37
C LEU A 524 -4.54 -15.75 23.78
N ARG A 525 -4.83 -15.73 22.47
CA ARG A 525 -5.41 -14.55 21.81
C ARG A 525 -6.81 -14.25 22.33
N GLU A 526 -7.66 -15.26 22.44
CA GLU A 526 -9.00 -15.08 23.03
C GLU A 526 -8.92 -14.64 24.49
N ILE A 527 -8.00 -15.20 25.28
CA ILE A 527 -7.75 -14.74 26.66
C ILE A 527 -7.40 -13.24 26.68
N LEU A 528 -6.50 -12.79 25.80
CA LEU A 528 -6.08 -11.39 25.74
C LEU A 528 -7.24 -10.46 25.37
N LEU A 529 -8.06 -10.83 24.38
CA LEU A 529 -9.17 -10.02 23.88
C LEU A 529 -10.36 -9.97 24.86
N THR A 530 -10.58 -11.04 25.63
CA THR A 530 -11.68 -11.11 26.60
C THR A 530 -11.34 -10.49 27.96
N ASN A 531 -10.06 -10.30 28.28
CA ASN A 531 -9.59 -9.78 29.57
C ASN A 531 -8.93 -8.39 29.45
N VAL A 532 -9.62 -7.44 28.81
CA VAL A 532 -9.16 -6.04 28.72
C VAL A 532 -9.31 -5.34 30.08
N PRO A 533 -8.29 -4.62 30.58
CA PRO A 533 -8.35 -3.96 31.89
C PRO A 533 -9.24 -2.70 31.88
N PRO A 534 -10.11 -2.50 32.89
CA PRO A 534 -10.80 -1.23 33.09
C PRO A 534 -9.80 -0.07 33.34
N PRO A 535 -10.07 1.17 32.86
CA PRO A 535 -11.28 1.65 32.20
C PRO A 535 -11.29 1.44 30.67
N HIS A 536 -10.34 0.68 30.12
CA HIS A 536 -10.25 0.47 28.68
C HIS A 536 -11.32 -0.52 28.22
N THR A 537 -12.01 -0.19 27.12
CA THR A 537 -12.96 -1.09 26.44
C THR A 537 -12.34 -1.77 25.23
N ASP A 538 -11.06 -1.48 24.97
CA ASP A 538 -10.33 -1.85 23.77
C ASP A 538 -8.88 -2.17 24.18
N ILE A 539 -8.42 -3.37 23.84
CA ILE A 539 -7.07 -3.87 24.16
C ILE A 539 -6.00 -2.94 23.61
N TYR A 540 -6.25 -2.27 22.48
CA TYR A 540 -5.31 -1.36 21.84
C TYR A 540 -5.04 -0.12 22.69
N LYS A 541 -6.08 0.40 23.34
CA LYS A 541 -5.95 1.53 24.28
C LYS A 541 -5.18 1.11 25.53
N ALA A 542 -5.35 -0.13 25.98
CA ALA A 542 -4.61 -0.67 27.11
C ALA A 542 -3.11 -0.87 26.77
N ILE A 543 -2.80 -1.36 25.56
CA ILE A 543 -1.42 -1.51 25.06
C ILE A 543 -0.72 -0.14 24.97
N LEU A 544 -1.38 0.85 24.37
CA LEU A 544 -0.84 2.22 24.24
C LEU A 544 -0.57 2.87 25.61
N ALA A 545 -1.42 2.63 26.61
CA ALA A 545 -1.26 3.21 27.94
C ALA A 545 0.05 2.80 28.64
N ILE A 546 0.64 1.67 28.25
CA ILE A 546 1.87 1.13 28.83
C ILE A 546 3.02 0.99 27.81
N GLU A 547 2.93 1.68 26.67
CA GLU A 547 3.89 1.63 25.55
C GLU A 547 5.35 1.77 26.02
N ALA A 548 5.65 2.77 26.86
CA ALA A 548 7.01 3.02 27.34
C ALA A 548 7.59 1.86 28.17
N MET A 549 6.75 1.08 28.83
CA MET A 549 7.17 -0.13 29.55
C MET A 549 7.35 -1.30 28.57
N LEU A 550 6.43 -1.48 27.63
CA LEU A 550 6.51 -2.55 26.63
C LEU A 550 7.73 -2.39 25.72
N LYS A 551 8.07 -1.17 25.28
CA LYS A 551 9.29 -0.89 24.51
C LYS A 551 10.60 -1.27 25.23
N LYS A 552 10.58 -1.44 26.56
CA LYS A 552 11.74 -1.93 27.34
C LYS A 552 11.78 -3.45 27.49
N GLN A 553 10.65 -4.13 27.27
CA GLN A 553 10.53 -5.58 27.42
C GLN A 553 10.58 -6.32 26.07
N LEU A 554 10.13 -5.67 25.00
CA LEU A 554 10.06 -6.20 23.64
C LEU A 554 11.37 -5.97 22.87
N ASN A 555 11.69 -6.87 21.95
CA ASN A 555 12.81 -6.68 21.00
C ASN A 555 12.43 -5.68 19.88
N LYS A 556 13.39 -5.30 19.03
CA LYS A 556 13.17 -4.31 17.95
C LYS A 556 12.07 -4.70 16.97
N ASP A 557 11.95 -5.98 16.62
CA ASP A 557 10.98 -6.46 15.64
C ASP A 557 9.57 -6.55 16.26
N GLN A 558 9.45 -6.97 17.52
CA GLN A 558 8.22 -6.93 18.30
C GLN A 558 7.75 -5.48 18.55
N VAL A 559 8.68 -4.53 18.77
CA VAL A 559 8.31 -3.11 18.88
C VAL A 559 7.74 -2.59 17.57
N LYS A 560 8.33 -2.95 16.42
CA LYS A 560 7.79 -2.58 15.10
C LYS A 560 6.44 -3.23 14.82
N LEU A 561 6.27 -4.49 15.21
CA LEU A 561 5.02 -5.24 15.04
C LEU A 561 3.88 -4.67 15.89
N VAL A 562 4.16 -4.28 17.13
CA VAL A 562 3.17 -3.73 18.07
C VAL A 562 2.93 -2.23 17.84
N PHE A 563 3.96 -1.48 17.42
CA PHE A 563 3.90 -0.02 17.19
C PHE A 563 4.49 0.39 15.82
N PRO A 564 3.80 0.13 14.69
CA PRO A 564 4.33 0.43 13.36
C PRO A 564 4.38 1.91 12.96
N ASP A 565 3.70 2.83 13.68
CA ASP A 565 3.56 4.25 13.31
C ASP A 565 4.25 5.23 14.31
N PRO A 566 5.11 6.16 13.83
CA PRO A 566 5.65 7.26 14.64
C PRO A 566 4.64 8.29 15.15
N GLN A 567 3.41 8.35 14.61
CA GLN A 567 2.39 9.36 14.96
C GLN A 567 1.52 8.98 16.17
N GLY A 568 1.79 7.84 16.81
CA GLY A 568 1.07 7.37 18.00
C GLY A 568 -0.27 6.69 17.70
N LEU A 569 -0.56 6.36 16.44
CA LEU A 569 -1.68 5.50 16.05
C LEU A 569 -1.23 4.03 16.06
N TYR A 570 -1.86 3.24 16.91
CA TYR A 570 -1.60 1.81 16.99
C TYR A 570 -2.11 1.10 15.73
N THR A 571 -1.26 0.32 15.06
CA THR A 571 -1.60 -0.44 13.84
C THR A 571 -1.25 -1.94 13.93
N GLY A 572 -0.81 -2.43 15.10
CA GLY A 572 -0.45 -3.84 15.30
C GLY A 572 -1.67 -4.77 15.33
N LYS A 573 -1.68 -5.85 14.55
CA LYS A 573 -2.79 -6.81 14.58
C LYS A 573 -2.51 -7.89 15.64
N VAL A 574 -3.41 -8.10 16.61
CA VAL A 574 -3.24 -9.14 17.64
C VAL A 574 -3.17 -10.53 17.00
N GLU A 575 -3.75 -10.68 15.81
CA GLU A 575 -3.67 -11.85 14.95
C GLU A 575 -2.23 -12.21 14.56
N GLU A 576 -1.34 -11.22 14.46
CA GLU A 576 0.06 -11.40 14.09
C GLU A 576 0.97 -11.72 15.30
N PHE A 577 0.43 -11.70 16.52
CA PHE A 577 1.23 -11.97 17.71
C PHE A 577 1.51 -13.47 17.88
N ASP A 578 2.78 -13.82 18.00
CA ASP A 578 3.22 -15.17 18.33
C ASP A 578 2.92 -15.55 19.80
N THR A 579 3.05 -16.82 20.17
CA THR A 579 2.78 -17.35 21.52
C THR A 579 3.57 -16.64 22.63
N SER A 580 4.76 -16.11 22.32
CA SER A 580 5.61 -15.38 23.28
C SER A 580 5.18 -13.95 23.47
N LEU A 581 4.82 -13.27 22.38
CA LEU A 581 4.30 -11.93 22.40
C LEU A 581 2.92 -11.91 23.06
N LEU A 582 2.05 -12.88 22.74
CA LEU A 582 0.76 -13.08 23.42
C LEU A 582 0.94 -13.29 24.93
N TYR A 583 1.88 -14.15 25.36
CA TYR A 583 2.21 -14.29 26.79
C TYR A 583 2.62 -12.94 27.41
N THR A 584 3.47 -12.19 26.72
CA THR A 584 3.97 -10.89 27.20
C THR A 584 2.82 -9.87 27.32
N MET A 585 1.89 -9.87 26.37
CA MET A 585 0.70 -9.02 26.40
C MET A 585 -0.25 -9.41 27.53
N ILE A 586 -0.55 -10.70 27.70
CA ILE A 586 -1.43 -11.17 28.79
C ILE A 586 -0.85 -10.80 30.15
N ARG A 587 0.45 -11.04 30.35
CA ARG A 587 1.14 -10.74 31.61
C ARG A 587 1.14 -9.25 31.99
N ASN A 588 1.27 -8.36 31.00
CA ASN A 588 1.53 -6.95 31.26
C ASN A 588 0.34 -6.02 30.96
N VAL A 589 -0.57 -6.43 30.08
CA VAL A 589 -1.68 -5.60 29.57
C VAL A 589 -3.02 -6.09 30.11
N SER A 590 -3.25 -7.41 30.20
CA SER A 590 -4.57 -7.95 30.52
C SER A 590 -4.94 -7.84 32.00
N SER A 591 -6.22 -8.04 32.32
CA SER A 591 -6.73 -8.15 33.70
C SER A 591 -6.61 -9.56 34.30
N VAL A 592 -5.95 -10.50 33.61
CA VAL A 592 -5.77 -11.88 34.08
C VAL A 592 -4.91 -11.88 35.36
N PRO A 593 -5.41 -12.43 36.48
CA PRO A 593 -4.65 -12.51 37.72
C PRO A 593 -3.38 -13.35 37.56
N ALA A 594 -2.31 -12.96 38.24
CA ALA A 594 -1.09 -13.76 38.29
C ALA A 594 -1.38 -15.15 38.92
N PRO A 595 -0.70 -16.22 38.45
CA PRO A 595 -0.76 -17.53 39.08
C PRO A 595 -0.35 -17.48 40.57
N SER A 596 -0.70 -18.50 41.34
CA SER A 596 -0.37 -18.61 42.78
C SER A 596 1.10 -18.34 43.13
N ASN A 597 2.05 -18.75 42.28
CA ASN A 597 3.49 -18.52 42.46
C ASN A 597 4.03 -17.28 41.73
N GLY A 598 3.17 -16.54 41.03
CA GLY A 598 3.51 -15.39 40.19
C GLY A 598 4.00 -15.75 38.79
N TRP A 599 3.98 -14.77 37.88
CA TRP A 599 4.43 -14.92 36.50
C TRP A 599 5.91 -15.31 36.40
N GLY A 600 6.23 -16.19 35.45
CA GLY A 600 7.60 -16.66 35.22
C GLY A 600 8.03 -17.83 36.11
N LYS A 601 7.18 -18.32 37.02
CA LYS A 601 7.43 -19.48 37.88
C LYS A 601 6.41 -20.59 37.62
N PRO A 602 6.78 -21.87 37.77
CA PRO A 602 5.84 -22.97 37.67
C PRO A 602 4.64 -22.80 38.62
N PRO A 603 3.39 -22.98 38.13
CA PRO A 603 2.20 -23.00 38.97
C PRO A 603 2.26 -24.13 40.02
N ASN A 604 1.41 -24.07 41.05
CA ASN A 604 1.32 -25.16 42.01
C ASN A 604 0.61 -26.37 41.38
N ASP A 605 1.20 -27.55 41.48
CA ASP A 605 0.60 -28.80 40.99
C ASP A 605 -0.08 -29.60 42.10
N ASN A 606 0.08 -29.19 43.37
CA ASN A 606 -0.56 -29.88 44.49
C ASN A 606 -1.02 -28.91 45.61
N PRO A 607 -2.32 -28.55 45.68
CA PRO A 607 -3.35 -28.83 44.67
C PRO A 607 -3.08 -28.10 43.34
N ARG A 608 -3.49 -28.69 42.21
CA ARG A 608 -3.29 -28.10 40.87
C ARG A 608 -4.01 -26.75 40.77
N ASP A 609 -3.23 -25.70 40.51
CA ASP A 609 -3.73 -24.34 40.27
C ASP A 609 -4.37 -24.31 38.88
N THR A 610 -5.70 -24.29 38.82
CA THR A 610 -6.48 -24.27 37.56
C THR A 610 -6.92 -22.85 37.17
N THR A 611 -6.25 -21.81 37.70
CA THR A 611 -6.55 -20.44 37.31
C THR A 611 -6.11 -20.16 35.88
N LEU A 612 -6.77 -19.21 35.21
CA LEU A 612 -6.43 -18.82 33.83
C LEU A 612 -4.97 -18.36 33.71
N GLY A 613 -4.46 -17.66 34.73
CA GLY A 613 -3.04 -17.29 34.80
C GLY A 613 -2.12 -18.51 34.85
N ALA A 614 -2.46 -19.54 35.62
CA ALA A 614 -1.69 -20.78 35.69
C ALA A 614 -1.68 -21.54 34.36
N SER A 615 -2.81 -21.61 33.65
CA SER A 615 -2.91 -22.21 32.32
C SER A 615 -2.04 -21.47 31.28
N VAL A 616 -2.04 -20.13 31.30
CA VAL A 616 -1.15 -19.30 30.45
C VAL A 616 0.33 -19.56 30.75
N GLU A 617 0.68 -19.72 32.04
CA GLU A 617 2.05 -19.99 32.46
C GLU A 617 2.51 -21.42 32.08
N ARG A 618 1.63 -22.42 32.12
CA ARG A 618 1.91 -23.78 31.62
C ARG A 618 2.19 -23.80 30.12
N ILE A 619 1.40 -23.08 29.31
CA ILE A 619 1.66 -22.93 27.86
C ILE A 619 3.07 -22.36 27.61
N ARG A 620 3.49 -21.35 28.39
CA ARG A 620 4.85 -20.81 28.31
C ARG A 620 5.91 -21.86 28.65
N ILE A 621 5.70 -22.63 29.71
CA ILE A 621 6.64 -23.67 30.16
C ILE A 621 6.78 -24.77 29.09
N TYR A 622 5.67 -25.28 28.55
CA TYR A 622 5.69 -26.29 27.49
C TYR A 622 6.37 -25.77 26.23
N ARG A 623 6.05 -24.54 25.82
CA ARG A 623 6.76 -23.89 24.72
C ARG A 623 8.26 -23.81 24.98
N ASN A 624 8.69 -23.47 26.19
CA ASN A 624 10.11 -23.41 26.52
C ASN A 624 10.78 -24.79 26.55
N HIS A 625 10.12 -25.82 27.07
CA HIS A 625 10.65 -27.19 27.09
C HIS A 625 10.76 -27.75 25.67
N ILE A 626 9.71 -27.62 24.85
CA ILE A 626 9.70 -28.03 23.43
C ILE A 626 10.73 -27.25 22.61
N SER A 627 10.95 -25.96 22.93
CA SER A 627 12.03 -25.14 22.36
C SER A 627 13.43 -25.52 22.86
N GLY A 628 13.54 -26.17 24.02
CA GLY A 628 14.80 -26.69 24.57
C GLY A 628 15.36 -27.84 23.73
N HIS A 629 14.49 -28.61 23.07
CA HIS A 629 14.85 -29.70 22.14
C HIS A 629 15.34 -29.20 20.75
N SER A 630 15.53 -27.88 20.57
CA SER A 630 15.82 -27.23 19.28
C SER A 630 17.10 -27.64 18.56
N VAL A 631 18.05 -28.31 19.22
CA VAL A 631 19.34 -28.67 18.58
C VAL A 631 19.20 -29.94 17.74
N ASP A 632 18.38 -30.90 18.17
CA ASP A 632 18.16 -32.17 17.47
C ASP A 632 16.71 -32.37 17.00
N GLY A 633 15.77 -31.51 17.43
CA GLY A 633 14.37 -31.53 16.97
C GLY A 633 13.63 -32.84 17.22
N LYS A 634 14.05 -33.64 18.20
CA LYS A 634 13.53 -34.99 18.47
C LYS A 634 12.82 -35.06 19.81
N ILE A 635 11.60 -35.59 19.80
CA ILE A 635 10.83 -35.93 21.01
C ILE A 635 10.41 -37.40 20.92
N SER A 636 10.71 -38.16 21.98
CA SER A 636 10.36 -39.57 22.05
C SER A 636 8.83 -39.76 22.09
N GLN A 637 8.32 -40.93 21.70
CA GLN A 637 6.88 -41.19 21.74
C GLN A 637 6.26 -41.04 23.15
N PRO A 638 6.88 -41.54 24.23
CA PRO A 638 6.37 -41.30 25.59
C PRO A 638 6.33 -39.81 25.97
N ASP A 639 7.41 -39.07 25.71
CA ASP A 639 7.46 -37.63 26.03
C ASP A 639 6.43 -36.85 25.21
N PHE A 640 6.20 -37.24 23.97
CA PHE A 640 5.16 -36.66 23.12
C PHE A 640 3.77 -36.86 23.73
N GLU A 641 3.44 -38.08 24.17
CA GLU A 641 2.16 -38.39 24.79
C GLU A 641 1.95 -37.61 26.08
N ASP A 642 3.00 -37.47 26.89
CA ASP A 642 2.98 -36.68 28.14
C ASP A 642 2.74 -35.19 27.86
N TYR A 643 3.53 -34.58 26.96
CA TYR A 643 3.34 -33.17 26.58
C TYR A 643 1.97 -32.92 25.96
N TRP A 644 1.49 -33.87 25.14
CA TRP A 644 0.20 -33.75 24.49
C TRP A 644 -0.95 -33.79 25.49
N ALA A 645 -0.91 -34.73 26.44
CA ALA A 645 -1.91 -34.85 27.49
C ALA A 645 -1.96 -33.60 28.38
N GLU A 646 -0.81 -33.03 28.70
CA GLU A 646 -0.72 -31.79 29.46
C GLU A 646 -1.23 -30.56 28.69
N ILE A 647 -0.94 -30.44 27.39
CA ILE A 647 -1.49 -29.36 26.55
C ILE A 647 -3.01 -29.50 26.44
N ASP A 648 -3.52 -30.72 26.25
CA ASP A 648 -4.94 -31.03 26.20
C ASP A 648 -5.65 -30.64 27.52
N GLU A 649 -5.08 -31.01 28.67
CA GLU A 649 -5.63 -30.62 29.98
C GLU A 649 -5.65 -29.10 30.16
N VAL A 650 -4.58 -28.40 29.77
CA VAL A 650 -4.51 -26.95 29.86
C VAL A 650 -5.54 -26.26 28.96
N LEU A 651 -5.78 -26.77 27.75
CA LEU A 651 -6.83 -26.22 26.88
C LEU A 651 -8.23 -26.49 27.44
N ARG A 652 -8.46 -27.64 28.09
CA ARG A 652 -9.72 -27.90 28.83
C ARG A 652 -9.93 -26.89 29.95
N GLU A 653 -8.89 -26.63 30.75
CA GLU A 653 -8.94 -25.61 31.81
C GLU A 653 -9.32 -24.23 31.24
N ILE A 654 -8.75 -23.85 30.09
CA ILE A 654 -9.06 -22.58 29.44
C ILE A 654 -10.51 -22.55 28.95
N GLU A 655 -10.99 -23.57 28.24
CA GLU A 655 -12.37 -23.62 27.73
C GLU A 655 -13.43 -23.61 28.83
N ILE A 656 -13.13 -24.16 30.01
CA ILE A 656 -14.01 -24.06 31.18
C ILE A 656 -14.18 -22.60 31.61
N VAL A 657 -13.14 -21.77 31.49
CA VAL A 657 -13.13 -20.38 31.94
C VAL A 657 -13.70 -19.43 30.88
N ILE A 658 -13.30 -19.57 29.61
CA ILE A 658 -13.68 -18.62 28.55
C ILE A 658 -14.83 -19.13 27.66
N GLY A 659 -15.24 -20.39 27.79
CA GLY A 659 -16.24 -21.04 26.95
C GLY A 659 -15.62 -22.00 25.93
N ASN A 660 -16.43 -22.90 25.38
CA ASN A 660 -15.99 -23.86 24.37
C ASN A 660 -15.74 -23.15 23.02
N HIS A 661 -14.50 -23.20 22.54
CA HIS A 661 -14.07 -22.59 21.28
C HIS A 661 -13.57 -23.64 20.28
N GLY A 662 -13.72 -24.94 20.59
CA GLY A 662 -13.30 -26.04 19.72
C GLY A 662 -11.81 -26.36 19.78
N TYR A 663 -11.05 -25.86 20.76
CA TYR A 663 -9.60 -26.05 20.83
C TYR A 663 -9.19 -27.50 20.99
N LEU A 664 -10.00 -28.29 21.69
CA LEU A 664 -9.75 -29.71 21.91
C LEU A 664 -10.01 -30.53 20.65
N GLU A 665 -11.02 -30.16 19.86
CA GLU A 665 -11.30 -30.77 18.57
C GLU A 665 -10.19 -30.43 17.55
N ASP A 666 -9.75 -29.17 17.53
CA ASP A 666 -8.64 -28.71 16.70
C ASP A 666 -7.31 -29.36 17.09
N LEU A 667 -7.05 -29.51 18.40
CA LEU A 667 -5.87 -30.21 18.89
C LEU A 667 -5.91 -31.68 18.40
N GLU A 668 -6.99 -32.41 18.65
CA GLU A 668 -7.10 -33.82 18.25
C GLU A 668 -6.99 -34.02 16.74
N LYS A 669 -7.57 -33.11 15.93
CA LYS A 669 -7.39 -33.12 14.48
C LYS A 669 -5.92 -33.03 14.07
N ARG A 670 -5.15 -32.16 14.73
CA ARG A 670 -3.71 -31.98 14.48
C ARG A 670 -2.86 -33.15 14.96
N LYS A 671 -3.28 -33.85 16.02
CA LYS A 671 -2.62 -35.09 16.46
C LYS A 671 -2.58 -36.14 15.35
N ASN A 672 -3.69 -36.25 14.63
CA ASN A 672 -3.96 -37.28 13.64
C ASN A 672 -3.61 -36.86 12.20
N GLN A 673 -3.16 -35.63 11.99
CA GLN A 673 -2.72 -35.13 10.68
C GLN A 673 -1.43 -35.86 10.23
N ALA A 674 -1.40 -36.26 8.96
CA ALA A 674 -0.19 -36.76 8.32
C ALA A 674 0.78 -35.59 8.14
N ILE A 675 2.04 -35.77 8.54
CA ILE A 675 3.09 -34.78 8.39
C ILE A 675 4.17 -35.40 7.50
N THR A 676 4.46 -34.77 6.38
CA THR A 676 5.56 -35.21 5.52
C THR A 676 6.91 -34.85 6.15
N PRO A 677 8.01 -35.55 5.78
CA PRO A 677 9.36 -35.14 6.20
C PRO A 677 9.64 -33.65 5.95
N HIS A 678 9.27 -33.13 4.77
CA HIS A 678 9.48 -31.73 4.44
C HIS A 678 8.70 -30.76 5.36
N GLU A 679 7.43 -31.04 5.66
CA GLU A 679 6.63 -30.25 6.61
C GLU A 679 7.19 -30.30 8.03
N ALA A 680 7.69 -31.46 8.46
CA ALA A 680 8.33 -31.58 9.77
C ALA A 680 9.57 -30.67 9.84
N HIS A 681 10.36 -30.59 8.77
CA HIS A 681 11.53 -29.71 8.69
C HIS A 681 11.14 -28.23 8.70
N GLU A 682 10.16 -27.81 7.89
CA GLU A 682 9.72 -26.42 7.83
C GLU A 682 9.05 -25.94 9.13
N LEU A 683 8.25 -26.77 9.79
CA LEU A 683 7.68 -26.45 11.10
C LEU A 683 8.77 -26.30 12.18
N GLN A 684 9.79 -27.16 12.14
CA GLN A 684 10.93 -27.07 13.05
C GLN A 684 11.73 -25.79 12.82
N LYS A 685 12.02 -25.46 11.55
CA LYS A 685 12.75 -24.26 11.16
C LYS A 685 11.99 -22.99 11.54
N THR A 686 10.70 -22.93 11.23
CA THR A 686 9.82 -21.82 11.59
C THR A 686 9.77 -21.62 13.11
N PHE A 687 9.64 -22.71 13.88
CA PHE A 687 9.67 -22.66 15.34
C PHE A 687 11.03 -22.22 15.90
N GLN A 688 12.14 -22.59 15.26
CA GLN A 688 13.49 -22.12 15.61
C GLN A 688 13.69 -20.64 15.27
N GLU A 689 13.13 -20.14 14.16
CA GLU A 689 13.17 -18.73 13.80
C GLU A 689 12.38 -17.87 14.81
N TYR A 690 11.22 -18.35 15.26
CA TYR A 690 10.48 -17.73 16.38
C TYR A 690 11.31 -17.65 17.68
N LYS A 691 12.12 -18.68 17.97
CA LYS A 691 13.05 -18.68 19.12
C LYS A 691 14.13 -17.61 18.98
N LYS A 692 14.76 -17.51 17.80
CA LYS A 692 15.81 -16.50 17.54
C LYS A 692 15.30 -15.07 17.70
N GLN A 693 14.06 -14.82 17.29
CA GLN A 693 13.42 -13.53 17.48
C GLN A 693 13.20 -13.22 18.98
N THR A 694 12.87 -14.22 19.80
CA THR A 694 12.52 -14.00 21.22
C THR A 694 13.72 -13.96 22.19
N GLU A 695 14.87 -14.55 21.83
CA GLU A 695 16.09 -14.57 22.67
C GLU A 695 17.09 -13.43 22.39
N GLY A 696 16.89 -12.65 21.32
CA GLY A 696 17.70 -11.47 20.99
C GLY A 696 17.43 -10.27 21.90
N LYS A 697 18.00 -10.28 23.11
CA LYS A 697 18.11 -9.10 23.98
C LYS A 697 19.50 -8.49 23.93
#